data_AF-A0A970ZNS1-F1
#
_entry.id   AF-A0A970ZNS1-F1
#
_cell.length_a   1.000
_cell.length_b   1.000
_cell.length_c   1.000
_cell.angle_alpha   90.00
_cell.angle_beta   90.00
_cell.angle_gamma   90.00
#
_symmetry.space_group_name_H-M   'P 1'
#
loop_
_entity.id
_entity.type
_entity.pdbx_description
1 polymer ?
#
loop_
_entity_poly.entity_id
_entity_poly.type
_entity_poly.pdbx_seq_one_letter_code
_entity_poly.pdbx_strand_id
1 'polypeptide(L)'
;MRAFRAILWKEWVSLRPFALLLLALFVFGLFLVQATEYFDVYPFWANTIGNLGSVVAMTFILCAVVSLGLMVREKDEGTLLYLDGLPLSRFSIYLAKWLVAVALVSAVNLLWTLESIVYDLLSRGSASPPVPWRSIGVFAVLELFLGVYFITLLVAFSFLRRWTLVAIGAVFWILLGLRSLQAPYAELLDPSSLLVAPAEIDDRWEWPRLQLLVMGVIALIAWIVGYILFSFRQGSASAFSRRLRETCWGKLAGGCAVVLIVVIWLGIFVTVSWEDSVETARAEAAAPASPVDRAKEIVTTESERFLFVYRREIQHRVETLEAKADAIHETVADFLEMPEEDRGDRITVDLSSPLAAHNAGQAYWKKIRMTLPPGDEDNPDPGDKEGVAILGHEITHVFLDQITDGRLGESFDAARWFHEGLASYVEFRFFRDDSGATAYRRWIALAAQWEEVEFSEMVHNETFSTKRDPFLAYPAGYLWVDSLVRVYGDDAPAKLLRALGRREGPRKLRGLALWRDACLAADFDLERVRSDFRRQLADLREEYADASQAFPEITAGDAFRRGDKIVIHPEFPDGWKSHLPDGAEILCRVRPRADARPTEWRYSGLGEEESFSVPAISFLKPAIGFQIGWKMEADSRFPVFGEWVNVTVSE
;
A
#
# COMPACT_ATOMS: atom_id res chain seq x y z
N MET A 1 -34.01 -33.47 7.16
CA MET A 1 -32.54 -33.32 7.08
C MET A 1 -31.85 -34.21 6.04
N ARG A 2 -32.06 -35.54 6.02
CA ARG A 2 -31.38 -36.43 5.04
C ARG A 2 -31.66 -36.06 3.57
N ALA A 3 -32.92 -35.77 3.23
CA ALA A 3 -33.30 -35.38 1.86
C ALA A 3 -32.67 -34.05 1.41
N PHE A 4 -32.61 -33.03 2.27
CA PHE A 4 -31.97 -31.74 1.95
C PHE A 4 -30.45 -31.89 1.71
N ARG A 5 -29.76 -32.70 2.53
CA ARG A 5 -28.34 -33.03 2.31
C ARG A 5 -28.11 -33.73 0.97
N ALA A 6 -29.02 -34.61 0.56
CA ALA A 6 -28.93 -35.27 -0.74
C ALA A 6 -29.06 -34.28 -1.91
N ILE A 7 -29.93 -33.27 -1.80
CA ILE A 7 -30.01 -32.18 -2.81
C ILE A 7 -28.73 -31.38 -2.83
N LEU A 8 -28.22 -30.92 -1.67
CA LEU A 8 -26.97 -30.16 -1.60
C LEU A 8 -25.82 -30.91 -2.28
N TRP A 9 -25.71 -32.21 -2.02
CA TRP A 9 -24.72 -33.06 -2.66
C TRP A 9 -24.93 -33.17 -4.18
N LYS A 10 -26.17 -33.39 -4.64
CA LYS A 10 -26.51 -33.40 -6.07
C LYS A 10 -26.10 -32.09 -6.76
N GLU A 11 -26.46 -30.95 -6.17
CA GLU A 11 -26.15 -29.63 -6.74
C GLU A 11 -24.63 -29.35 -6.70
N TRP A 12 -23.91 -29.79 -5.66
CA TRP A 12 -22.45 -29.69 -5.63
C TRP A 12 -21.79 -30.55 -6.71
N VAL A 13 -22.23 -31.79 -6.89
CA VAL A 13 -21.74 -32.68 -7.95
C VAL A 13 -22.02 -32.09 -9.34
N SER A 14 -23.15 -31.39 -9.51
CA SER A 14 -23.48 -30.73 -10.79
C SER A 14 -22.55 -29.54 -11.09
N LEU A 15 -22.01 -28.88 -10.06
CA LEU A 15 -21.02 -27.80 -10.18
C LEU A 15 -19.57 -28.26 -10.25
N ARG A 16 -19.28 -29.54 -9.98
CA ARG A 16 -17.91 -30.07 -10.01
C ARG A 16 -17.13 -29.72 -11.29
N PRO A 17 -17.71 -29.75 -12.50
CA PRO A 17 -16.98 -29.34 -13.71
C PRO A 17 -16.54 -27.87 -13.68
N PHE A 18 -17.39 -26.98 -13.14
CA PHE A 18 -17.05 -25.57 -12.97
C PHE A 18 -15.96 -25.39 -11.91
N ALA A 19 -16.06 -26.09 -10.77
CA ALA A 19 -15.04 -26.06 -9.73
C ALA A 19 -13.68 -26.53 -10.27
N LEU A 20 -13.65 -27.59 -11.09
CA LEU A 20 -12.43 -28.10 -11.73
C LEU A 20 -11.86 -27.13 -12.75
N LEU A 21 -12.72 -26.48 -13.56
CA LEU A 21 -12.28 -25.46 -14.52
C LEU A 21 -11.67 -24.26 -13.79
N LEU A 22 -12.31 -23.78 -12.73
CA LEU A 22 -11.82 -22.65 -11.93
C LEU A 22 -10.50 -23.00 -11.24
N LEU A 23 -10.38 -24.21 -10.70
CA LEU A 23 -9.12 -24.69 -10.14
C LEU A 23 -8.02 -24.79 -11.21
N ALA A 24 -8.35 -25.26 -12.42
CA ALA A 24 -7.38 -25.33 -13.52
C ALA A 24 -6.94 -23.94 -13.98
N LEU A 25 -7.85 -22.97 -14.07
CA LEU A 25 -7.53 -21.57 -14.38
C LEU A 25 -6.68 -20.93 -13.28
N PHE A 26 -7.00 -21.20 -12.02
CA PHE A 26 -6.19 -20.76 -10.87
C PHE A 26 -4.76 -21.32 -10.95
N VAL A 27 -4.61 -22.65 -11.13
CA VAL A 27 -3.30 -23.29 -11.26
C VAL A 27 -2.54 -22.79 -12.49
N PHE A 28 -3.22 -22.58 -13.62
CA PHE A 28 -2.61 -21.97 -14.80
C PHE A 28 -2.14 -20.54 -14.53
N GLY A 29 -2.93 -19.75 -13.79
CA GLY A 29 -2.53 -18.42 -13.32
C GLY A 29 -1.26 -18.46 -12.48
N LEU A 30 -1.18 -19.39 -11.50
CA LEU A 30 0.03 -19.61 -10.71
C LEU A 30 1.25 -19.92 -11.59
N PHE A 31 1.09 -20.81 -12.58
CA PHE A 31 2.18 -21.15 -13.51
C PHE A 31 2.56 -19.98 -14.41
N LEU A 32 1.59 -19.19 -14.86
CA LEU A 32 1.83 -18.02 -15.70
C LEU A 32 2.64 -16.99 -14.91
N VAL A 33 2.19 -16.62 -13.72
CA VAL A 33 2.91 -15.72 -12.81
C VAL A 33 4.32 -16.26 -12.55
N GLN A 34 4.48 -17.56 -12.25
CA GLN A 34 5.80 -18.18 -12.07
C GLN A 34 6.69 -18.12 -13.32
N ALA A 35 6.10 -18.18 -14.51
CA ALA A 35 6.84 -18.22 -15.77
C ALA A 35 7.18 -16.82 -16.30
N THR A 36 6.39 -15.80 -15.95
CA THR A 36 6.50 -14.46 -16.53
C THR A 36 6.90 -13.38 -15.54
N GLU A 37 6.76 -13.62 -14.24
CA GLU A 37 6.84 -12.59 -13.20
C GLU A 37 7.60 -13.10 -11.96
N TYR A 38 8.15 -12.17 -11.18
CA TYR A 38 8.80 -12.48 -9.91
C TYR A 38 7.81 -12.28 -8.75
N PHE A 39 7.79 -13.22 -7.80
CA PHE A 39 6.86 -13.22 -6.66
C PHE A 39 6.97 -11.98 -5.76
N ASP A 40 8.10 -11.27 -5.82
CA ASP A 40 8.42 -10.09 -5.01
C ASP A 40 7.83 -8.78 -5.54
N VAL A 41 7.16 -8.80 -6.71
CA VAL A 41 6.51 -7.64 -7.34
C VAL A 41 5.07 -7.43 -6.83
N TYR A 42 4.58 -8.33 -5.98
CA TYR A 42 3.16 -8.39 -5.59
C TYR A 42 2.87 -8.18 -4.10
N PRO A 43 3.11 -6.97 -3.53
CA PRO A 43 2.53 -6.64 -2.23
C PRO A 43 1.00 -6.70 -2.33
N PHE A 44 0.34 -7.36 -1.37
CA PHE A 44 -1.11 -7.60 -1.37
C PHE A 44 -1.86 -6.31 -1.64
N TRP A 45 -1.46 -5.24 -0.96
CA TRP A 45 -2.13 -3.95 -1.08
C TRP A 45 -1.88 -3.25 -2.41
N ALA A 46 -0.65 -3.22 -2.91
CA ALA A 46 -0.34 -2.54 -4.16
C ALA A 46 -1.07 -3.18 -5.34
N ASN A 47 -1.15 -4.52 -5.37
CA ASN A 47 -1.82 -5.23 -6.45
C ASN A 47 -3.35 -5.31 -6.28
N THR A 48 -3.82 -5.64 -5.07
CA THR A 48 -5.26 -5.88 -4.83
C THR A 48 -6.04 -4.58 -4.71
N ILE A 49 -5.52 -3.55 -4.01
CA ILE A 49 -6.16 -2.22 -3.97
C ILE A 49 -5.92 -1.48 -5.29
N GLY A 50 -4.72 -1.59 -5.87
CA GLY A 50 -4.41 -0.94 -7.14
C GLY A 50 -5.30 -1.42 -8.29
N ASN A 51 -5.84 -2.64 -8.21
CA ASN A 51 -6.69 -3.24 -9.22
C ASN A 51 -8.08 -3.66 -8.70
N LEU A 52 -8.71 -2.89 -7.79
CA LEU A 52 -10.04 -3.22 -7.25
C LEU A 52 -11.10 -3.44 -8.34
N GLY A 53 -11.05 -2.67 -9.43
CA GLY A 53 -11.94 -2.83 -10.58
C GLY A 53 -11.87 -4.24 -11.18
N SER A 54 -10.66 -4.78 -11.32
CA SER A 54 -10.41 -6.13 -11.81
C SER A 54 -10.96 -7.21 -10.87
N VAL A 55 -10.80 -7.03 -9.55
CA VAL A 55 -11.35 -7.96 -8.53
C VAL A 55 -12.88 -8.01 -8.61
N VAL A 56 -13.53 -6.85 -8.68
CA VAL A 56 -15.00 -6.74 -8.80
C VAL A 56 -15.48 -7.37 -10.10
N ALA A 57 -14.82 -7.08 -11.22
CA ALA A 57 -15.16 -7.62 -12.54
C ALA A 57 -15.00 -9.14 -12.57
N MET A 58 -13.90 -9.67 -12.04
CA MET A 58 -13.65 -11.12 -11.98
C MET A 58 -14.69 -11.81 -11.10
N THR A 59 -14.99 -11.24 -9.92
CA THR A 59 -16.05 -11.75 -9.03
C THR A 59 -17.40 -11.75 -9.74
N PHE A 60 -17.74 -10.69 -10.47
CA PHE A 60 -18.98 -10.63 -11.24
C PHE A 60 -19.05 -11.70 -12.34
N ILE A 61 -17.98 -11.86 -13.13
CA ILE A 61 -17.89 -12.88 -14.20
C ILE A 61 -18.06 -14.28 -13.61
N LEU A 62 -17.35 -14.57 -12.52
CA LEU A 62 -17.46 -15.83 -11.80
C LEU A 62 -18.90 -16.09 -11.34
N CYS A 63 -19.52 -15.10 -10.67
CA CYS A 63 -20.91 -15.18 -10.25
C CYS A 63 -21.87 -15.37 -11.43
N ALA A 64 -21.62 -14.73 -12.58
CA ALA A 64 -22.45 -14.84 -13.77
C ALA A 64 -22.39 -16.25 -14.36
N VAL A 65 -21.19 -16.82 -14.51
CA VAL A 65 -21.00 -18.19 -15.00
C VAL A 65 -21.71 -19.20 -14.11
N VAL A 66 -21.53 -19.11 -12.79
CA VAL A 66 -22.15 -20.03 -11.83
C VAL A 66 -23.68 -19.88 -11.80
N SER A 67 -24.18 -18.65 -11.71
CA SER A 67 -25.62 -18.38 -11.57
C SER A 67 -26.40 -18.73 -12.83
N LEU A 68 -25.85 -18.42 -14.02
CA LEU A 68 -26.47 -18.75 -15.30
C LEU A 68 -26.40 -20.25 -15.62
N GLY A 69 -25.33 -20.93 -15.17
CA GLY A 69 -25.17 -22.38 -15.34
C GLY A 69 -26.09 -23.21 -14.45
N LEU A 70 -26.28 -22.81 -13.18
CA LEU A 70 -26.95 -23.65 -12.17
C LEU A 70 -28.49 -23.54 -12.18
N MET A 71 -29.04 -22.33 -12.26
CA MET A 71 -30.48 -22.12 -12.10
C MET A 71 -31.29 -22.38 -13.37
N VAL A 72 -30.67 -22.26 -14.54
CA VAL A 72 -31.35 -22.40 -15.84
C VAL A 72 -31.46 -23.87 -16.27
N ARG A 73 -30.63 -24.75 -15.70
CA ARG A 73 -30.46 -26.14 -16.14
C ARG A 73 -31.72 -27.00 -15.99
N GLU A 74 -32.37 -26.94 -14.83
CA GLU A 74 -33.60 -27.71 -14.55
C GLU A 74 -34.76 -27.34 -15.49
N LYS A 75 -34.78 -26.08 -15.96
CA LYS A 75 -35.75 -25.59 -16.92
C LYS A 75 -35.44 -26.07 -18.34
N ASP A 76 -34.17 -26.04 -18.73
CA ASP A 76 -33.73 -26.46 -20.06
C ASP A 76 -33.79 -27.98 -20.22
N GLU A 77 -33.55 -28.73 -19.16
CA GLU A 77 -33.66 -30.20 -19.11
C GLU A 77 -35.10 -30.68 -18.84
N GLY A 78 -36.03 -29.77 -18.50
CA GLY A 78 -37.44 -30.09 -18.26
C GLY A 78 -37.71 -30.87 -16.96
N THR A 79 -36.75 -30.90 -16.05
CA THR A 79 -36.78 -31.71 -14.81
C THR A 79 -37.55 -31.07 -13.67
N LEU A 80 -38.04 -29.84 -13.82
CA LEU A 80 -38.83 -29.15 -12.78
C LEU A 80 -40.07 -29.93 -12.34
N LEU A 81 -40.73 -30.67 -13.25
CA LEU A 81 -41.88 -31.53 -12.92
C LEU A 81 -41.47 -32.77 -12.13
N TYR A 82 -40.26 -33.29 -12.37
CA TYR A 82 -39.70 -34.40 -11.61
C TYR A 82 -39.37 -33.97 -10.17
N LEU A 83 -38.92 -32.73 -9.98
CA LEU A 83 -38.67 -32.16 -8.65
C LEU A 83 -39.94 -32.02 -7.78
N ASP A 84 -41.10 -31.79 -8.39
CA ASP A 84 -42.38 -31.74 -7.66
C ASP A 84 -42.81 -33.13 -7.13
N GLY A 85 -42.27 -34.21 -7.68
CA GLY A 85 -42.50 -35.58 -7.20
C GLY A 85 -41.65 -35.96 -5.98
N LEU A 86 -40.69 -35.11 -5.59
CA LEU A 86 -39.85 -35.36 -4.41
C LEU A 86 -40.56 -34.84 -3.14
N PRO A 87 -40.32 -35.46 -1.96
CA PRO A 87 -40.88 -35.02 -0.68
C PRO A 87 -40.14 -33.79 -0.12
N LEU A 88 -39.94 -32.77 -0.96
CA LEU A 88 -39.11 -31.60 -0.72
C LEU A 88 -39.84 -30.35 -1.21
N SER A 89 -39.81 -29.29 -0.40
CA SER A 89 -40.41 -28.02 -0.81
C SER A 89 -39.56 -27.33 -1.89
N ARG A 90 -40.21 -26.59 -2.80
CA ARG A 90 -39.50 -25.75 -3.79
C ARG A 90 -38.53 -24.77 -3.14
N PHE A 91 -38.86 -24.28 -1.95
CA PHE A 91 -37.97 -23.48 -1.12
C PHE A 91 -36.67 -24.22 -0.79
N SER A 92 -36.76 -25.48 -0.36
CA SER A 92 -35.58 -26.29 -0.02
C SER A 92 -34.67 -26.50 -1.23
N ILE A 93 -35.25 -26.69 -2.42
CA ILE A 93 -34.48 -26.87 -3.66
C ILE A 93 -33.80 -25.56 -4.05
N TYR A 94 -34.54 -24.45 -4.05
CA TYR A 94 -34.01 -23.13 -4.38
C TYR A 94 -32.90 -22.71 -3.41
N LEU A 95 -33.11 -22.90 -2.11
CA LEU A 95 -32.12 -22.61 -1.08
C LEU A 95 -30.88 -23.48 -1.23
N ALA A 96 -31.02 -24.78 -1.50
CA ALA A 96 -29.87 -25.66 -1.72
C ALA A 96 -29.02 -25.20 -2.91
N LYS A 97 -29.67 -24.83 -4.03
CA LYS A 97 -28.99 -24.30 -5.21
C LYS A 97 -28.25 -22.98 -4.93
N TRP A 98 -28.91 -22.04 -4.25
CA TRP A 98 -28.31 -20.78 -3.86
C TRP A 98 -27.11 -20.98 -2.91
N LEU A 99 -27.24 -21.84 -1.90
CA LEU A 99 -26.15 -22.14 -0.96
C LEU A 99 -24.92 -22.76 -1.64
N VAL A 100 -25.13 -23.69 -2.59
CA VAL A 100 -24.02 -24.32 -3.33
C VAL A 100 -23.33 -23.31 -4.24
N ALA A 101 -24.08 -22.42 -4.91
CA ALA A 101 -23.50 -21.35 -5.70
C ALA A 101 -22.67 -20.38 -4.85
N VAL A 102 -23.21 -19.92 -3.71
CA VAL A 102 -22.50 -19.06 -2.77
C VAL A 102 -21.25 -19.74 -2.25
N ALA A 103 -21.34 -21.00 -1.79
CA ALA A 103 -20.20 -21.73 -1.27
C ALA A 103 -19.07 -21.89 -2.30
N LEU A 104 -19.40 -22.16 -3.57
CA LEU A 104 -18.40 -22.29 -4.63
C LEU A 104 -17.67 -20.97 -4.89
N VAL A 105 -18.42 -19.87 -5.08
CA VAL A 105 -17.82 -18.55 -5.34
C VAL A 105 -17.00 -18.07 -4.14
N SER A 106 -17.53 -18.22 -2.92
CA SER A 106 -16.81 -17.88 -1.71
C SER A 106 -15.51 -18.67 -1.56
N ALA A 107 -15.50 -19.97 -1.90
CA ALA A 107 -14.28 -20.78 -1.85
C ALA A 107 -13.21 -20.31 -2.84
N VAL A 108 -13.63 -19.89 -4.04
CA VAL A 108 -12.70 -19.40 -5.08
C VAL A 108 -12.15 -18.02 -4.73
N ASN A 109 -12.97 -17.10 -4.25
CA ASN A 109 -12.51 -15.78 -3.79
C ASN A 109 -11.55 -15.91 -2.59
N LEU A 110 -11.85 -16.79 -1.65
CA LEU A 110 -10.93 -17.09 -0.54
C LEU A 110 -9.61 -17.67 -1.03
N LEU A 111 -9.63 -18.53 -2.07
CA LEU A 111 -8.41 -19.10 -2.65
C LEU A 111 -7.55 -18.02 -3.31
N TRP A 112 -8.14 -17.07 -4.06
CA TRP A 112 -7.43 -15.92 -4.61
C TRP A 112 -6.90 -14.97 -3.53
N THR A 113 -7.69 -14.69 -2.50
CA THR A 113 -7.21 -13.89 -1.36
C THR A 113 -6.03 -14.58 -0.66
N LEU A 114 -6.07 -15.91 -0.48
CA LEU A 114 -4.96 -16.68 0.08
C LEU A 114 -3.72 -16.64 -0.81
N GLU A 115 -3.88 -16.75 -2.13
CA GLU A 115 -2.79 -16.57 -3.10
C GLU A 115 -2.15 -15.19 -2.92
N SER A 116 -2.94 -14.12 -2.91
CA SER A 116 -2.43 -12.76 -2.73
C SER A 116 -1.73 -12.55 -1.38
N ILE A 117 -2.20 -13.19 -0.31
CA ILE A 117 -1.52 -13.18 1.01
C ILE A 117 -0.17 -13.88 0.91
N VAL A 118 -0.09 -15.02 0.22
CA VAL A 118 1.17 -15.74 0.04
C VAL A 118 2.16 -14.87 -0.73
N TYR A 119 1.73 -14.18 -1.79
CA TYR A 119 2.58 -13.24 -2.52
C TYR A 119 3.02 -12.05 -1.67
N ASP A 120 2.16 -11.49 -0.81
CA ASP A 120 2.56 -10.43 0.13
C ASP A 120 3.61 -10.93 1.12
N LEU A 121 3.39 -12.10 1.71
CA LEU A 121 4.37 -12.67 2.64
C LEU A 121 5.73 -12.91 1.98
N LEU A 122 5.75 -13.27 0.70
CA LEU A 122 6.98 -13.48 -0.08
C LEU A 122 7.62 -12.17 -0.59
N SER A 123 6.85 -11.07 -0.71
CA SER A 123 7.32 -9.78 -1.25
C SER A 123 7.69 -8.74 -0.19
N ARG A 124 7.45 -9.03 1.10
CA ARG A 124 7.72 -8.09 2.19
C ARG A 124 9.21 -7.97 2.51
N GLY A 125 9.66 -6.71 2.58
CA GLY A 125 11.03 -6.34 2.95
C GLY A 125 11.22 -5.77 4.36
N SER A 126 12.46 -5.42 4.70
CA SER A 126 12.87 -4.90 6.03
C SER A 126 12.15 -3.60 6.41
N ALA A 127 11.83 -2.76 5.43
CA ALA A 127 11.06 -1.52 5.61
C ALA A 127 9.53 -1.71 5.49
N SER A 128 9.03 -2.94 5.32
CA SER A 128 7.60 -3.18 5.10
C SER A 128 6.79 -3.07 6.41
N PRO A 129 5.71 -2.26 6.44
CA PRO A 129 4.85 -2.14 7.63
C PRO A 129 4.19 -3.50 7.94
N PRO A 130 3.87 -3.82 9.22
CA PRO A 130 3.32 -5.12 9.64
C PRO A 130 2.19 -5.64 8.77
N VAL A 131 2.03 -6.97 8.64
CA VAL A 131 0.96 -7.55 7.83
C VAL A 131 -0.38 -7.04 8.36
N PRO A 132 -1.20 -6.39 7.50
CA PRO A 132 -2.46 -5.76 7.86
C PRO A 132 -3.56 -6.82 7.98
N TRP A 133 -3.36 -7.83 8.84
CA TRP A 133 -4.24 -9.01 8.96
C TRP A 133 -5.70 -8.65 9.18
N ARG A 134 -5.96 -7.58 9.93
CA ARG A 134 -7.31 -7.07 10.19
C ARG A 134 -7.95 -6.53 8.91
N SER A 135 -7.20 -5.77 8.13
CA SER A 135 -7.66 -5.17 6.87
C SER A 135 -7.88 -6.20 5.78
N ILE A 136 -7.00 -7.20 5.67
CA ILE A 136 -7.20 -8.38 4.82
C ILE A 136 -8.48 -9.11 5.21
N GLY A 137 -8.73 -9.27 6.52
CA GLY A 137 -9.97 -9.86 7.04
C GLY A 137 -11.21 -9.07 6.65
N VAL A 138 -11.19 -7.74 6.76
CA VAL A 138 -12.33 -6.89 6.35
C VAL A 138 -12.54 -6.94 4.85
N PHE A 139 -11.47 -6.84 4.06
CA PHE A 139 -11.52 -6.98 2.61
C PHE A 139 -12.17 -8.31 2.22
N ALA A 140 -11.73 -9.43 2.80
CA ALA A 140 -12.30 -10.74 2.54
C ALA A 140 -13.79 -10.80 2.89
N VAL A 141 -14.23 -10.16 3.99
CA VAL A 141 -15.66 -10.11 4.35
C VAL A 141 -16.47 -9.29 3.34
N LEU A 142 -15.97 -8.14 2.91
CA LEU A 142 -16.64 -7.28 1.92
C LEU A 142 -16.69 -7.94 0.54
N GLU A 143 -15.62 -8.62 0.13
CA GLU A 143 -15.56 -9.39 -1.10
C GLU A 143 -16.55 -10.57 -1.07
N LEU A 144 -16.65 -11.28 0.06
CA LEU A 144 -17.66 -12.33 0.26
C LEU A 144 -19.08 -11.78 0.17
N PHE A 145 -19.34 -10.62 0.80
CA PHE A 145 -20.63 -9.95 0.69
C PHE A 145 -20.96 -9.59 -0.76
N LEU A 146 -19.98 -9.05 -1.49
CA LEU A 146 -20.10 -8.69 -2.90
C LEU A 146 -20.43 -9.92 -3.78
N GLY A 147 -19.75 -11.05 -3.54
CA GLY A 147 -20.06 -12.31 -4.22
C GLY A 147 -21.50 -12.77 -3.96
N VAL A 148 -21.96 -12.73 -2.70
CA VAL A 148 -23.34 -13.07 -2.33
C VAL A 148 -24.35 -12.13 -2.99
N TYR A 149 -24.06 -10.84 -3.01
CA TYR A 149 -24.88 -9.82 -3.66
C TYR A 149 -25.04 -10.10 -5.16
N PHE A 150 -23.94 -10.32 -5.87
CA PHE A 150 -23.97 -10.62 -7.31
C PHE A 150 -24.70 -11.91 -7.62
N ILE A 151 -24.42 -13.02 -6.93
CA ILE A 151 -25.15 -14.29 -7.14
C ILE A 151 -26.64 -14.07 -6.99
N THR A 152 -27.04 -13.34 -5.95
CA THR A 152 -28.45 -13.16 -5.64
C THR A 152 -29.18 -12.34 -6.70
N LEU A 153 -28.55 -11.26 -7.18
CA LEU A 153 -29.05 -10.49 -8.32
C LEU A 153 -29.12 -11.35 -9.58
N LEU A 154 -28.01 -12.00 -9.94
CA LEU A 154 -27.90 -12.79 -11.16
C LEU A 154 -28.88 -13.96 -11.20
N VAL A 155 -29.14 -14.59 -10.05
CA VAL A 155 -30.19 -15.60 -9.91
C VAL A 155 -31.57 -15.04 -10.24
N ALA A 156 -31.91 -13.83 -9.77
CA ALA A 156 -33.18 -13.18 -10.09
C ALA A 156 -33.31 -12.89 -11.60
N PHE A 157 -32.22 -12.46 -12.24
CA PHE A 157 -32.21 -12.19 -13.68
C PHE A 157 -32.03 -13.44 -14.55
N SER A 158 -31.56 -14.57 -14.00
CA SER A 158 -31.29 -15.81 -14.76
C SER A 158 -32.52 -16.34 -15.51
N PHE A 159 -33.72 -16.03 -15.02
CA PHE A 159 -34.99 -16.40 -15.63
C PHE A 159 -35.27 -15.72 -16.98
N LEU A 160 -34.55 -14.65 -17.33
CA LEU A 160 -34.60 -13.95 -18.61
C LEU A 160 -33.77 -14.63 -19.71
N ARG A 161 -32.88 -15.58 -19.34
CA ARG A 161 -32.02 -16.38 -20.23
C ARG A 161 -31.18 -15.52 -21.19
N ARG A 162 -31.49 -15.52 -22.49
CA ARG A 162 -30.73 -14.74 -23.49
C ARG A 162 -30.85 -13.23 -23.26
N TRP A 163 -31.86 -12.79 -22.54
CA TRP A 163 -32.03 -11.39 -22.17
C TRP A 163 -31.41 -11.04 -20.83
N THR A 164 -30.85 -12.02 -20.09
CA THR A 164 -30.24 -11.77 -18.79
C THR A 164 -29.08 -10.78 -18.91
N LEU A 165 -28.13 -11.05 -19.82
CA LEU A 165 -26.97 -10.17 -20.04
C LEU A 165 -27.37 -8.80 -20.61
N VAL A 166 -28.48 -8.72 -21.35
CA VAL A 166 -29.03 -7.44 -21.82
C VAL A 166 -29.58 -6.63 -20.65
N ALA A 167 -30.42 -7.26 -19.82
CA ALA A 167 -31.04 -6.59 -18.68
C ALA A 167 -29.98 -6.13 -17.67
N ILE A 168 -28.99 -6.97 -17.39
CA ILE A 168 -27.88 -6.61 -16.50
C ILE A 168 -27.04 -5.49 -17.11
N GLY A 169 -26.66 -5.60 -18.39
CA GLY A 169 -25.90 -4.55 -19.06
C GLY A 169 -26.65 -3.21 -19.08
N ALA A 170 -27.98 -3.22 -19.24
CA ALA A 170 -28.80 -2.02 -19.11
C ALA A 170 -28.78 -1.44 -17.69
N VAL A 171 -28.80 -2.26 -16.65
CA VAL A 171 -28.62 -1.80 -15.25
C VAL A 171 -27.24 -1.16 -15.06
N PHE A 172 -26.18 -1.77 -15.58
CA PHE A 172 -24.83 -1.18 -15.55
C PHE A 172 -24.78 0.18 -16.27
N TRP A 173 -25.40 0.31 -17.45
CA TRP A 173 -25.51 1.61 -18.14
C TRP A 173 -26.28 2.66 -17.34
N ILE A 174 -27.35 2.27 -16.66
CA ILE A 174 -28.09 3.19 -15.78
C ILE A 174 -27.20 3.64 -14.63
N LEU A 175 -26.46 2.73 -14.01
CA LEU A 175 -25.51 3.06 -12.92
C LEU A 175 -24.38 3.97 -13.41
N LEU A 176 -23.78 3.67 -14.57
CA LEU A 176 -22.77 4.53 -15.20
C LEU A 176 -23.33 5.92 -15.52
N GLY A 177 -24.55 5.98 -16.08
CA GLY A 177 -25.24 7.23 -16.35
C GLY A 177 -25.49 8.05 -15.08
N LEU A 178 -25.99 7.42 -14.01
CA LEU A 178 -26.20 8.08 -12.72
C LEU A 178 -24.89 8.61 -12.12
N ARG A 179 -23.79 7.86 -12.27
CA ARG A 179 -22.45 8.29 -11.86
C ARG A 179 -21.96 9.48 -12.68
N SER A 180 -22.10 9.44 -14.00
CA SER A 180 -21.70 10.54 -14.89
C SER A 180 -22.46 11.84 -14.61
N LEU A 181 -23.71 11.72 -14.13
CA LEU A 181 -24.55 12.85 -13.73
C LEU A 181 -24.30 13.33 -12.30
N GLN A 182 -23.32 12.75 -11.59
CA GLN A 182 -23.01 13.04 -10.17
C GLN A 182 -24.26 12.98 -9.28
N ALA A 183 -25.17 12.04 -9.57
CA ALA A 183 -26.42 11.94 -8.83
C ALA A 183 -26.12 11.61 -7.35
N PRO A 184 -26.76 12.29 -6.39
CA PRO A 184 -26.57 12.01 -4.98
C PRO A 184 -26.94 10.55 -4.70
N TYR A 185 -26.13 9.87 -3.88
CA TYR A 185 -26.28 8.46 -3.50
C TYR A 185 -26.01 7.41 -4.60
N ALA A 186 -25.58 7.78 -5.81
CA ALA A 186 -25.21 6.82 -6.85
C ALA A 186 -24.07 5.88 -6.39
N GLU A 187 -23.14 6.39 -5.56
CA GLU A 187 -22.05 5.63 -4.97
C GLU A 187 -22.53 4.47 -4.06
N LEU A 188 -23.72 4.58 -3.45
CA LEU A 188 -24.29 3.51 -2.61
C LEU A 188 -24.74 2.29 -3.43
N LEU A 189 -24.86 2.43 -4.75
CA LEU A 189 -25.22 1.35 -5.67
C LEU A 189 -24.02 0.82 -6.45
N ASP A 190 -22.87 1.47 -6.35
CA ASP A 190 -21.64 1.06 -7.01
C ASP A 190 -20.97 -0.08 -6.21
N PRO A 191 -20.82 -1.29 -6.80
CA PRO A 191 -20.17 -2.38 -6.09
C PRO A 191 -18.65 -2.18 -5.92
N SER A 192 -18.02 -1.31 -6.71
CA SER A 192 -16.59 -1.04 -6.63
C SER A 192 -16.22 -0.15 -5.45
N SER A 193 -17.04 0.86 -5.14
CA SER A 193 -16.86 1.75 -3.99
C SER A 193 -16.91 1.02 -2.65
N LEU A 194 -17.62 -0.12 -2.59
CA LEU A 194 -17.70 -0.96 -1.39
C LEU A 194 -16.33 -1.49 -0.95
N LEU A 195 -15.46 -1.83 -1.92
CA LEU A 195 -14.10 -2.32 -1.65
C LEU A 195 -13.06 -1.20 -1.52
N VAL A 196 -13.44 0.06 -1.77
CA VAL A 196 -12.62 1.28 -1.57
C VAL A 196 -12.80 1.86 -0.16
N ALA A 197 -13.89 1.50 0.53
CA ALA A 197 -14.16 1.86 1.91
C ALA A 197 -13.34 1.17 3.03
N PRO A 198 -12.39 0.22 2.79
CA PRO A 198 -11.62 -0.37 3.87
C PRO A 198 -10.50 0.56 4.38
N ALA A 199 -10.86 1.75 4.88
CA ALA A 199 -9.93 2.64 5.56
C ALA A 199 -9.97 2.37 7.08
N GLU A 200 -8.82 2.00 7.65
CA GLU A 200 -8.64 1.96 9.10
C GLU A 200 -8.57 3.41 9.61
N ILE A 201 -9.68 3.89 10.19
CA ILE A 201 -9.76 5.19 10.86
C ILE A 201 -9.90 4.91 12.35
N ASP A 202 -9.10 5.53 13.22
CA ASP A 202 -9.33 5.43 14.68
C ASP A 202 -9.32 4.01 15.29
N ASP A 203 -8.53 3.06 14.75
CA ASP A 203 -8.53 1.64 15.19
C ASP A 203 -9.92 0.97 15.07
N ARG A 204 -10.85 1.62 14.35
CA ARG A 204 -12.24 1.20 14.14
C ARG A 204 -12.56 1.29 12.66
N TRP A 205 -12.82 0.13 12.08
CA TRP A 205 -13.24 0.06 10.70
C TRP A 205 -14.58 0.75 10.48
N GLU A 206 -14.57 1.79 9.65
CA GLU A 206 -15.80 2.37 9.12
C GLU A 206 -16.38 1.39 8.11
N TRP A 207 -17.18 0.47 8.63
CA TRP A 207 -18.03 -0.36 7.77
C TRP A 207 -18.92 0.58 6.96
N PRO A 208 -19.03 0.39 5.63
CA PRO A 208 -19.96 1.16 4.80
C PRO A 208 -21.39 0.69 5.08
N ARG A 209 -21.89 0.93 6.30
CA ARG A 209 -23.12 0.35 6.86
C ARG A 209 -24.33 0.68 6.02
N LEU A 210 -24.41 1.92 5.54
CA LEU A 210 -25.52 2.37 4.70
C LEU A 210 -25.51 1.65 3.35
N GLN A 211 -24.34 1.54 2.70
CA GLN A 211 -24.18 0.82 1.44
C GLN A 211 -24.48 -0.68 1.61
N LEU A 212 -23.93 -1.32 2.66
CA LEU A 212 -24.22 -2.71 3.01
C LEU A 212 -25.70 -2.94 3.26
N LEU A 213 -26.38 -2.02 3.93
CA LEU A 213 -27.82 -2.08 4.15
C LEU A 213 -28.60 -1.96 2.84
N VAL A 214 -28.29 -0.97 2.01
CA VAL A 214 -28.98 -0.74 0.72
C VAL A 214 -28.77 -1.93 -0.21
N MET A 215 -27.51 -2.34 -0.44
CA MET A 215 -27.18 -3.50 -1.26
C MET A 215 -27.77 -4.79 -0.68
N GLY A 216 -27.78 -4.94 0.65
CA GLY A 216 -28.38 -6.08 1.34
C GLY A 216 -29.88 -6.16 1.16
N VAL A 217 -30.60 -5.02 1.24
CA VAL A 217 -32.04 -4.95 0.95
C VAL A 217 -32.32 -5.28 -0.51
N ILE A 218 -31.53 -4.74 -1.45
CA ILE A 218 -31.65 -5.05 -2.88
C ILE A 218 -31.44 -6.55 -3.12
N ALA A 219 -30.40 -7.14 -2.52
CA ALA A 219 -30.14 -8.58 -2.60
C ALA A 219 -31.31 -9.38 -2.02
N LEU A 220 -31.84 -9.01 -0.86
CA LEU A 220 -32.99 -9.70 -0.26
C LEU A 220 -34.23 -9.67 -1.17
N ILE A 221 -34.53 -8.50 -1.75
CA ILE A 221 -35.63 -8.34 -2.71
C ILE A 221 -35.39 -9.22 -3.94
N ALA A 222 -34.18 -9.17 -4.52
CA ALA A 222 -33.80 -9.99 -5.67
C ALA A 222 -33.92 -11.49 -5.36
N TRP A 223 -33.51 -11.90 -4.16
CA TRP A 223 -33.63 -13.29 -3.70
C TRP A 223 -35.08 -13.75 -3.62
N ILE A 224 -35.96 -12.94 -3.02
CA ILE A 224 -37.40 -13.20 -2.91
C ILE A 224 -38.03 -13.25 -4.30
N VAL A 225 -37.72 -12.30 -5.18
CA VAL A 225 -38.20 -12.28 -6.57
C VAL A 225 -37.74 -13.54 -7.29
N GLY A 226 -36.47 -13.94 -7.15
CA GLY A 226 -35.94 -15.18 -7.70
C GLY A 226 -36.69 -16.42 -7.21
N TYR A 227 -37.00 -16.49 -5.91
CA TYR A 227 -37.79 -17.57 -5.32
C TYR A 227 -39.23 -17.60 -5.83
N ILE A 228 -39.89 -16.44 -5.94
CA ILE A 228 -41.23 -16.30 -6.50
C ILE A 228 -41.21 -16.78 -7.96
N LEU A 229 -40.26 -16.30 -8.76
CA LEU A 229 -40.12 -16.71 -10.16
C LEU A 229 -39.84 -18.21 -10.31
N PHE A 230 -39.04 -18.80 -9.40
CA PHE A 230 -38.82 -20.23 -9.33
C PHE A 230 -40.11 -21.00 -8.99
N SER A 231 -40.92 -20.45 -8.08
CA SER A 231 -42.11 -21.11 -7.52
C SER A 231 -43.35 -20.99 -8.41
N PHE A 232 -43.54 -19.90 -9.16
CA PHE A 232 -44.77 -19.64 -9.91
C PHE A 232 -44.73 -20.04 -11.40
N ARG A 233 -43.57 -20.39 -11.96
CA ARG A 233 -43.43 -20.51 -13.42
C ARG A 233 -43.82 -21.86 -14.04
N GLN A 234 -44.75 -22.57 -13.42
CA GLN A 234 -45.52 -23.64 -14.09
C GLN A 234 -46.88 -23.08 -14.51
N GLY A 235 -46.96 -22.51 -15.72
CA GLY A 235 -48.18 -21.94 -16.31
C GLY A 235 -47.96 -21.39 -17.72
N SER A 236 -49.06 -21.15 -18.46
CA SER A 236 -49.19 -20.87 -19.91
C SER A 236 -48.13 -19.97 -20.58
N ALA A 237 -47.44 -19.12 -19.82
CA ALA A 237 -46.31 -18.30 -20.25
C ALA A 237 -45.12 -19.13 -20.80
N SER A 238 -44.88 -20.36 -20.31
CA SER A 238 -43.83 -21.23 -20.86
C SER A 238 -44.20 -21.75 -22.26
N ALA A 239 -45.46 -22.14 -22.46
CA ALA A 239 -45.99 -22.59 -23.75
C ALA A 239 -46.03 -21.46 -24.79
N PHE A 240 -46.39 -20.25 -24.39
CA PHE A 240 -46.34 -19.06 -25.23
C PHE A 240 -44.90 -18.72 -25.65
N SER A 241 -43.95 -18.72 -24.70
CA SER A 241 -42.53 -18.45 -25.01
C SER A 241 -41.89 -19.50 -25.92
N ARG A 242 -42.33 -20.77 -25.82
CA ARG A 242 -41.87 -21.86 -26.69
C ARG A 242 -42.42 -21.69 -28.12
N ARG A 243 -43.73 -21.39 -28.26
CA ARG A 243 -44.35 -21.06 -29.56
C ARG A 243 -43.68 -19.85 -30.22
N LEU A 244 -43.41 -18.79 -29.47
CA LEU A 244 -42.76 -17.60 -29.99
C LEU A 244 -41.34 -17.88 -30.49
N ARG A 245 -40.55 -18.71 -29.80
CA ARG A 245 -39.19 -19.10 -30.24
C ARG A 245 -39.16 -19.89 -31.54
N GLU A 246 -40.20 -20.66 -31.83
CA GLU A 246 -40.29 -21.46 -33.05
C GLU A 246 -40.66 -20.61 -34.29
N THR A 247 -41.20 -19.40 -34.09
CA THR A 247 -41.48 -18.46 -35.18
C THR A 247 -40.22 -17.79 -35.72
N CYS A 248 -40.27 -17.35 -36.99
CA CYS A 248 -39.19 -16.58 -37.62
C CYS A 248 -38.84 -15.31 -36.81
N TRP A 249 -39.85 -14.62 -36.29
CA TRP A 249 -39.69 -13.46 -35.41
C TRP A 249 -38.96 -13.78 -34.09
N GLY A 250 -39.19 -14.95 -33.51
CA GLY A 250 -38.47 -15.40 -32.31
C GLY A 250 -36.99 -15.70 -32.57
N LYS A 251 -36.67 -16.24 -33.75
CA LYS A 251 -35.27 -16.46 -34.18
C LYS A 251 -34.58 -15.12 -34.44
N LEU A 252 -35.26 -14.18 -35.10
CA LEU A 252 -34.75 -12.85 -35.41
C LEU A 252 -34.52 -12.02 -34.14
N ALA A 253 -35.48 -12.00 -33.21
CA ALA A 253 -35.33 -11.36 -31.89
C ALA A 253 -34.19 -12.02 -31.07
N GLY A 254 -34.02 -13.33 -31.18
CA GLY A 254 -32.91 -14.05 -30.56
C GLY A 254 -31.54 -13.67 -31.13
N GLY A 255 -31.45 -13.44 -32.44
CA GLY A 255 -30.25 -12.93 -33.11
C GLY A 255 -29.93 -11.49 -32.70
N CYS A 256 -30.96 -10.62 -32.69
CA CYS A 256 -30.83 -9.24 -32.23
C CYS A 256 -30.36 -9.16 -30.77
N ALA A 257 -30.81 -10.06 -29.90
CA ALA A 257 -30.36 -10.09 -28.50
C ALA A 257 -28.84 -10.37 -28.39
N VAL A 258 -28.29 -11.25 -29.24
CA VAL A 258 -26.83 -11.53 -29.24
C VAL A 258 -26.05 -10.30 -29.69
N VAL A 259 -26.48 -9.65 -30.78
CA VAL A 259 -25.87 -8.41 -31.24
C VAL A 259 -25.95 -7.33 -30.17
N LEU A 260 -27.10 -7.17 -29.52
CA LEU A 260 -27.30 -6.19 -28.46
C LEU A 260 -26.43 -6.48 -27.23
N ILE A 261 -26.22 -7.75 -26.86
CA ILE A 261 -25.26 -8.13 -25.80
C ILE A 261 -23.87 -7.62 -26.17
N VAL A 262 -23.39 -7.93 -27.39
CA VAL A 262 -22.07 -7.49 -27.83
C VAL A 262 -21.96 -5.97 -27.81
N VAL A 263 -22.94 -5.24 -28.35
CA VAL A 263 -22.94 -3.78 -28.39
C VAL A 263 -22.96 -3.17 -26.98
N ILE A 264 -23.83 -3.66 -26.09
CA ILE A 264 -23.96 -3.14 -24.73
C ILE A 264 -22.67 -3.33 -23.95
N TRP A 265 -22.11 -4.55 -23.96
CA TRP A 265 -20.94 -4.88 -23.16
C TRP A 265 -19.63 -4.34 -23.77
N LEU A 266 -19.51 -4.31 -25.10
CA LEU A 266 -18.41 -3.61 -25.76
C LEU A 266 -18.47 -2.11 -25.49
N GLY A 267 -19.68 -1.53 -25.52
CA GLY A 267 -19.90 -0.13 -25.14
C GLY A 267 -19.44 0.17 -23.72
N ILE A 268 -19.84 -0.64 -22.74
CA ILE A 268 -19.38 -0.53 -21.35
C ILE A 268 -17.87 -0.66 -21.26
N PHE A 269 -17.30 -1.68 -21.92
CA PHE A 269 -15.85 -1.90 -21.93
C PHE A 269 -15.09 -0.70 -22.49
N VAL A 270 -15.55 -0.15 -23.62
CA VAL A 270 -14.96 1.03 -24.26
C VAL A 270 -15.14 2.26 -23.37
N THR A 271 -16.31 2.51 -22.78
CA THR A 271 -16.49 3.69 -21.92
C THR A 271 -15.65 3.64 -20.65
N VAL A 272 -15.57 2.48 -19.99
CA VAL A 272 -14.75 2.30 -18.79
C VAL A 272 -13.27 2.43 -19.14
N SER A 273 -12.83 1.78 -20.23
CA SER A 273 -11.44 1.89 -20.69
C SER A 273 -11.10 3.29 -21.18
N TRP A 274 -12.06 4.02 -21.75
CA TRP A 274 -11.88 5.38 -22.24
C TRP A 274 -11.74 6.37 -21.07
N GLU A 275 -12.62 6.30 -20.07
CA GLU A 275 -12.49 7.11 -18.84
C GLU A 275 -11.16 6.86 -18.14
N ASP A 276 -10.78 5.59 -17.97
CA ASP A 276 -9.51 5.19 -17.35
C ASP A 276 -8.32 5.68 -18.20
N SER A 277 -8.40 5.57 -19.53
CA SER A 277 -7.39 6.09 -20.46
C SER A 277 -7.30 7.61 -20.50
N VAL A 278 -8.40 8.34 -20.23
CA VAL A 278 -8.42 9.80 -20.21
C VAL A 278 -7.96 10.34 -18.86
N GLU A 279 -8.24 9.65 -17.75
CA GLU A 279 -7.67 9.96 -16.44
C GLU A 279 -6.17 9.65 -16.41
N THR A 280 -5.74 8.48 -16.90
CA THR A 280 -4.32 8.18 -17.09
C THR A 280 -3.69 9.13 -18.11
N ALA A 281 -4.33 9.46 -19.23
CA ALA A 281 -3.80 10.46 -20.17
C ALA A 281 -3.79 11.89 -19.62
N ARG A 282 -4.64 12.26 -18.64
CA ARG A 282 -4.57 13.56 -17.95
C ARG A 282 -3.46 13.58 -16.90
N ALA A 283 -3.26 12.46 -16.20
CA ALA A 283 -2.13 12.27 -15.31
C ALA A 283 -0.79 12.20 -16.08
N GLU A 284 -0.79 11.54 -17.24
CA GLU A 284 0.33 11.46 -18.17
C GLU A 284 0.52 12.74 -18.96
N ALA A 285 -0.51 13.56 -19.27
CA ALA A 285 -0.38 14.86 -19.93
C ALA A 285 0.00 16.01 -18.99
N ALA A 286 -0.02 15.78 -17.67
CA ALA A 286 0.73 16.57 -16.71
C ALA A 286 2.24 16.24 -16.75
N ALA A 287 2.63 15.16 -17.46
CA ALA A 287 3.98 14.90 -17.92
C ALA A 287 4.07 15.11 -19.45
N PRO A 288 5.22 15.48 -20.03
CA PRO A 288 5.32 15.59 -21.47
C PRO A 288 5.56 14.21 -22.13
N ALA A 289 4.86 13.92 -23.24
CA ALA A 289 5.11 12.79 -24.16
C ALA A 289 5.40 13.34 -25.58
N SER A 290 6.26 12.82 -26.48
CA SER A 290 6.62 11.44 -26.88
C SER A 290 8.05 11.38 -27.52
N PRO A 291 8.89 10.38 -27.21
CA PRO A 291 9.24 9.25 -28.11
C PRO A 291 9.29 7.91 -27.32
N VAL A 292 8.16 7.58 -26.70
CA VAL A 292 8.09 6.90 -25.38
C VAL A 292 8.15 5.36 -25.42
N ASP A 293 7.89 4.70 -26.55
CA ASP A 293 7.73 3.23 -26.54
C ASP A 293 9.06 2.43 -26.56
N ARG A 294 10.18 3.04 -26.97
CA ARG A 294 11.52 2.42 -26.79
C ARG A 294 12.22 2.85 -25.50
N ALA A 295 11.83 4.01 -24.95
CA ALA A 295 12.36 4.55 -23.70
C ALA A 295 11.86 3.77 -22.47
N LYS A 296 10.62 3.27 -22.53
CA LYS A 296 10.00 2.41 -21.50
C LYS A 296 10.46 0.94 -21.53
N GLU A 297 11.27 0.52 -22.50
CA GLU A 297 11.81 -0.84 -22.58
C GLU A 297 12.71 -1.13 -21.38
N ILE A 298 12.44 -2.21 -20.65
CA ILE A 298 13.28 -2.65 -19.52
C ILE A 298 14.48 -3.39 -20.09
N VAL A 299 15.67 -2.95 -19.70
CA VAL A 299 16.96 -3.51 -20.07
C VAL A 299 17.69 -3.94 -18.80
N THR A 300 18.58 -4.91 -18.94
CA THR A 300 19.44 -5.39 -17.85
C THR A 300 20.91 -5.32 -18.22
N THR A 301 21.74 -5.03 -17.23
CA THR A 301 23.20 -5.06 -17.32
C THR A 301 23.78 -5.70 -16.05
N GLU A 302 24.94 -6.33 -16.16
CA GLU A 302 25.56 -7.10 -15.08
C GLU A 302 26.99 -6.63 -14.81
N SER A 303 27.34 -6.48 -13.53
CA SER A 303 28.72 -6.34 -13.05
C SER A 303 29.16 -7.61 -12.31
N GLU A 304 30.32 -7.58 -11.65
CA GLU A 304 30.77 -8.73 -10.85
C GLU A 304 29.83 -8.98 -9.66
N ARG A 305 29.44 -7.89 -8.97
CA ARG A 305 28.61 -7.92 -7.76
C ARG A 305 27.14 -7.57 -7.98
N PHE A 306 26.75 -7.04 -9.15
CA PHE A 306 25.39 -6.53 -9.36
C PHE A 306 24.70 -7.01 -10.63
N LEU A 307 23.36 -7.04 -10.58
CA LEU A 307 22.46 -7.11 -11.74
C LEU A 307 21.58 -5.85 -11.74
N PHE A 308 21.77 -4.95 -12.69
CA PHE A 308 20.95 -3.75 -12.86
C PHE A 308 19.75 -4.05 -13.75
N VAL A 309 18.56 -3.61 -13.32
CA VAL A 309 17.30 -3.69 -14.07
C VAL A 309 16.73 -2.28 -14.18
N TYR A 310 16.62 -1.74 -15.40
CA TYR A 310 16.30 -0.32 -15.59
C TYR A 310 15.58 -0.03 -16.91
N ARG A 311 15.00 1.16 -17.04
CA ARG A 311 14.40 1.62 -18.31
C ARG A 311 15.50 2.13 -19.23
N ARG A 312 15.44 1.79 -20.52
CA ARG A 312 16.46 2.19 -21.51
C ARG A 312 16.75 3.70 -21.51
N GLU A 313 15.78 4.53 -21.15
CA GLU A 313 15.94 5.98 -21.02
C GLU A 313 17.04 6.43 -20.04
N ILE A 314 17.30 5.66 -18.97
CA ILE A 314 18.32 5.99 -17.97
C ILE A 314 19.63 5.23 -18.20
N GLN A 315 19.79 4.52 -19.33
CA GLN A 315 20.92 3.65 -19.60
C GLN A 315 22.28 4.29 -19.34
N HIS A 316 22.51 5.50 -19.88
CA HIS A 316 23.79 6.18 -19.72
C HIS A 316 24.15 6.45 -18.24
N ARG A 317 23.15 6.76 -17.42
CA ARG A 317 23.35 7.03 -15.98
C ARG A 317 23.57 5.74 -15.19
N VAL A 318 22.94 4.65 -15.62
CA VAL A 318 23.20 3.31 -15.06
C VAL A 318 24.62 2.85 -15.38
N GLU A 319 25.08 3.03 -16.62
CA GLU A 319 26.46 2.70 -17.02
C GLU A 319 27.50 3.45 -16.17
N THR A 320 27.25 4.72 -15.84
CA THR A 320 28.14 5.48 -14.95
C THR A 320 28.14 4.98 -13.51
N LEU A 321 26.97 4.58 -12.97
CA LEU A 321 26.87 3.99 -11.64
C LEU A 321 27.50 2.59 -11.59
N GLU A 322 27.22 1.76 -12.59
CA GLU A 322 27.75 0.40 -12.75
C GLU A 322 29.28 0.40 -12.72
N ALA A 323 29.92 1.33 -13.43
CA ALA A 323 31.38 1.46 -13.44
C ALA A 323 32.01 1.69 -12.05
N LYS A 324 31.23 2.16 -11.08
CA LYS A 324 31.66 2.41 -9.69
C LYS A 324 31.07 1.40 -8.69
N ALA A 325 30.04 0.64 -9.08
CA ALA A 325 29.21 -0.18 -8.20
C ALA A 325 30.02 -1.23 -7.42
N ASP A 326 30.88 -1.99 -8.11
CA ASP A 326 31.68 -3.04 -7.48
C ASP A 326 32.67 -2.45 -6.45
N ALA A 327 33.26 -1.28 -6.72
CA ALA A 327 34.14 -0.61 -5.77
C ALA A 327 33.40 -0.08 -4.54
N ILE A 328 32.15 0.40 -4.71
CA ILE A 328 31.26 0.80 -3.61
C ILE A 328 30.95 -0.42 -2.74
N HIS A 329 30.58 -1.55 -3.36
CA HIS A 329 30.35 -2.81 -2.66
C HIS A 329 31.54 -3.22 -1.79
N GLU A 330 32.74 -3.28 -2.38
CA GLU A 330 33.95 -3.66 -1.62
C GLU A 330 34.25 -2.68 -0.49
N THR A 331 34.05 -1.37 -0.70
CA THR A 331 34.25 -0.36 0.36
C THR A 331 33.33 -0.61 1.56
N VAL A 332 32.04 -0.87 1.32
CA VAL A 332 31.09 -1.17 2.41
C VAL A 332 31.38 -2.54 3.03
N ALA A 333 31.74 -3.53 2.21
CA ALA A 333 32.02 -4.89 2.66
C ALA A 333 33.26 -4.93 3.57
N ASP A 334 34.29 -4.16 3.24
CA ASP A 334 35.49 -4.01 4.05
C ASP A 334 35.19 -3.30 5.37
N PHE A 335 34.43 -2.20 5.34
CA PHE A 335 34.07 -1.46 6.54
C PHE A 335 33.24 -2.30 7.53
N LEU A 336 32.30 -3.10 7.03
CA LEU A 336 31.47 -3.98 7.87
C LEU A 336 32.11 -5.35 8.14
N GLU A 337 33.34 -5.58 7.68
CA GLU A 337 34.07 -6.84 7.79
C GLU A 337 33.25 -8.06 7.32
N MET A 338 32.57 -7.92 6.18
CA MET A 338 31.74 -8.98 5.61
C MET A 338 32.54 -10.28 5.43
N PRO A 339 32.02 -11.46 5.80
CA PRO A 339 32.66 -12.74 5.52
C PRO A 339 32.83 -12.96 4.01
N GLU A 340 33.98 -13.49 3.57
CA GLU A 340 34.26 -13.71 2.14
C GLU A 340 33.19 -14.59 1.44
N GLU A 341 32.63 -15.55 2.17
CA GLU A 341 31.56 -16.44 1.69
C GLU A 341 30.29 -15.67 1.31
N ASP A 342 29.95 -14.61 2.06
CA ASP A 342 28.74 -13.79 1.88
C ASP A 342 28.98 -12.61 0.92
N ARG A 343 30.25 -12.21 0.68
CA ARG A 343 30.63 -11.18 -0.30
C ARG A 343 30.40 -11.60 -1.75
N GLY A 344 30.33 -12.91 -2.01
CA GLY A 344 30.23 -13.49 -3.36
C GLY A 344 28.88 -13.33 -4.04
N ASP A 345 27.85 -12.98 -3.28
CA ASP A 345 26.48 -12.99 -3.75
C ASP A 345 26.11 -11.74 -4.55
N ARG A 346 25.54 -11.93 -5.74
CA ARG A 346 25.10 -10.81 -6.58
C ARG A 346 23.88 -10.10 -5.99
N ILE A 347 23.90 -8.77 -5.99
CA ILE A 347 22.81 -7.89 -5.59
C ILE A 347 22.09 -7.34 -6.82
N THR A 348 20.77 -7.45 -6.86
CA THR A 348 19.94 -6.90 -7.96
C THR A 348 19.59 -5.44 -7.67
N VAL A 349 19.91 -4.50 -8.55
CA VAL A 349 19.52 -3.08 -8.44
C VAL A 349 18.39 -2.79 -9.43
N ASP A 350 17.17 -2.58 -8.93
CA ASP A 350 15.96 -2.28 -9.70
C ASP A 350 15.69 -0.76 -9.72
N LEU A 351 15.86 -0.18 -10.90
CA LEU A 351 15.64 1.22 -11.25
C LEU A 351 14.44 1.38 -12.22
N SER A 352 13.66 0.32 -12.41
CA SER A 352 12.61 0.28 -13.45
C SER A 352 11.33 1.01 -13.06
N SER A 353 11.15 1.32 -11.77
CA SER A 353 9.93 1.91 -11.24
C SER A 353 10.26 3.08 -10.30
N PRO A 354 9.52 4.20 -10.37
CA PRO A 354 9.73 5.32 -9.47
C PRO A 354 9.40 4.89 -8.03
N LEU A 355 10.24 5.32 -7.09
CA LEU A 355 9.94 5.23 -5.66
C LEU A 355 8.99 6.38 -5.26
N ALA A 356 8.27 6.20 -4.15
CA ALA A 356 7.50 7.28 -3.56
C ALA A 356 8.42 8.49 -3.28
N ALA A 357 7.94 9.72 -3.49
CA ALA A 357 8.72 10.96 -3.52
C ALA A 357 9.61 11.24 -2.27
N HIS A 358 9.43 10.49 -1.19
CA HIS A 358 10.14 10.60 0.08
C HIS A 358 11.23 9.54 0.30
N ASN A 359 11.38 8.57 -0.62
CA ASN A 359 12.36 7.48 -0.52
C ASN A 359 13.31 7.50 -1.73
N ALA A 360 14.60 7.76 -1.48
CA ALA A 360 15.63 7.72 -2.51
C ALA A 360 16.07 6.28 -2.87
N GLY A 361 15.94 5.34 -1.91
CA GLY A 361 16.25 3.92 -2.06
C GLY A 361 15.50 3.03 -1.06
N GLN A 362 15.51 1.71 -1.31
CA GLN A 362 14.99 0.63 -0.46
C GLN A 362 15.76 -0.67 -0.72
N ALA A 363 16.31 -1.29 0.32
CA ALA A 363 16.98 -2.60 0.21
C ALA A 363 16.17 -3.75 0.81
N TYR A 364 16.27 -4.92 0.18
CA TYR A 364 15.73 -6.19 0.64
C TYR A 364 16.66 -7.35 0.30
N TRP A 365 17.22 -8.01 1.31
CA TRP A 365 18.05 -9.22 1.18
C TRP A 365 19.21 -9.09 0.18
N LYS A 366 18.97 -9.34 -1.12
CA LYS A 366 19.94 -9.16 -2.23
C LYS A 366 19.39 -8.26 -3.33
N LYS A 367 18.45 -7.37 -3.02
CA LYS A 367 17.82 -6.47 -3.98
C LYS A 367 17.80 -5.06 -3.44
N ILE A 368 18.15 -4.10 -4.27
CA ILE A 368 18.10 -2.67 -4.00
C ILE A 368 17.13 -2.07 -5.00
N ARG A 369 16.15 -1.31 -4.54
CA ARG A 369 15.34 -0.42 -5.38
C ARG A 369 15.81 0.99 -5.12
N MET A 370 16.10 1.75 -6.17
CA MET A 370 16.49 3.14 -5.99
C MET A 370 16.07 3.98 -7.19
N THR A 371 15.96 5.29 -7.00
CA THR A 371 15.74 6.22 -8.10
C THR A 371 16.99 7.05 -8.27
N LEU A 372 17.51 7.11 -9.49
CA LEU A 372 18.63 7.99 -9.78
C LEU A 372 18.11 9.43 -9.89
N PRO A 373 18.71 10.41 -9.22
CA PRO A 373 18.30 11.82 -9.26
C PRO A 373 18.54 12.43 -10.63
N PRO A 374 17.59 13.19 -11.20
CA PRO A 374 17.67 13.71 -12.57
C PRO A 374 19.04 14.37 -12.80
N GLY A 375 19.71 13.99 -13.89
CA GLY A 375 21.00 14.59 -14.23
C GLY A 375 20.80 16.05 -14.58
N ASP A 376 21.67 16.92 -14.09
CA ASP A 376 21.71 18.32 -14.51
C ASP A 376 22.41 18.39 -15.88
N GLU A 377 21.72 18.82 -16.93
CA GLU A 377 22.28 18.90 -18.30
C GLU A 377 23.47 19.85 -18.37
N ASP A 378 23.52 20.85 -17.47
CA ASP A 378 24.60 21.84 -17.39
C ASP A 378 25.77 21.40 -16.48
N ASN A 379 25.60 20.34 -15.68
CA ASN A 379 26.63 19.79 -14.80
C ASN A 379 26.41 18.28 -14.59
N PRO A 380 27.07 17.39 -15.36
CA PRO A 380 26.83 15.94 -15.28
C PRO A 380 27.33 15.27 -13.98
N ASP A 381 28.18 15.95 -13.19
CA ASP A 381 28.88 15.39 -12.02
C ASP A 381 28.05 15.23 -10.69
N PRO A 382 27.03 16.06 -10.36
CA PRO A 382 26.31 15.97 -9.08
C PRO A 382 25.38 14.74 -9.00
N GLY A 383 24.70 14.40 -10.09
CA GLY A 383 23.76 13.26 -10.13
C GLY A 383 24.47 11.91 -9.97
N ASP A 384 25.73 11.82 -10.43
CA ASP A 384 26.57 10.64 -10.27
C ASP A 384 27.01 10.44 -8.81
N LYS A 385 27.38 11.51 -8.11
CA LYS A 385 27.75 11.45 -6.69
C LYS A 385 26.58 11.04 -5.81
N GLU A 386 25.39 11.57 -6.09
CA GLU A 386 24.20 11.23 -5.30
C GLU A 386 23.75 9.78 -5.54
N GLY A 387 23.79 9.27 -6.77
CA GLY A 387 23.54 7.86 -7.08
C GLY A 387 24.53 6.91 -6.38
N VAL A 388 25.82 7.26 -6.35
CA VAL A 388 26.86 6.50 -5.63
C VAL A 388 26.59 6.47 -4.12
N ALA A 389 26.24 7.62 -3.53
CA ALA A 389 25.90 7.73 -2.11
C ALA A 389 24.68 6.90 -1.73
N ILE A 390 23.61 6.96 -2.54
CA ILE A 390 22.40 6.15 -2.31
C ILE A 390 22.74 4.67 -2.42
N LEU A 391 23.51 4.25 -3.44
CA LEU A 391 23.88 2.84 -3.57
C LEU A 391 24.69 2.34 -2.36
N GLY A 392 25.64 3.12 -1.86
CA GLY A 392 26.38 2.78 -0.63
C GLY A 392 25.51 2.69 0.62
N HIS A 393 24.52 3.58 0.74
CA HIS A 393 23.50 3.53 1.80
C HIS A 393 22.70 2.22 1.71
N GLU A 394 22.19 1.86 0.54
CA GLU A 394 21.36 0.67 0.36
C GLU A 394 22.14 -0.65 0.49
N ILE A 395 23.40 -0.70 0.06
CA ILE A 395 24.28 -1.87 0.29
C ILE A 395 24.48 -2.10 1.80
N THR A 396 24.57 -1.02 2.59
CA THR A 396 24.68 -1.14 4.05
C THR A 396 23.48 -1.86 4.64
N HIS A 397 22.27 -1.59 4.15
CA HIS A 397 21.05 -2.31 4.56
C HIS A 397 21.07 -3.79 4.16
N VAL A 398 21.57 -4.12 2.96
CA VAL A 398 21.77 -5.51 2.53
C VAL A 398 22.70 -6.26 3.49
N PHE A 399 23.87 -5.69 3.79
CA PHE A 399 24.84 -6.34 4.68
C PHE A 399 24.39 -6.39 6.14
N LEU A 400 23.64 -5.39 6.61
CA LEU A 400 22.99 -5.43 7.92
C LEU A 400 22.10 -6.67 8.07
N ASP A 401 21.28 -6.95 7.05
CA ASP A 401 20.37 -8.09 7.05
C ASP A 401 21.13 -9.42 6.99
N GLN A 402 22.17 -9.50 6.15
CA GLN A 402 23.02 -10.70 6.01
C GLN A 402 23.81 -11.02 7.28
N ILE A 403 24.54 -10.04 7.85
CA ILE A 403 25.35 -10.25 9.06
C ILE A 403 24.47 -10.67 10.24
N THR A 404 23.25 -10.13 10.31
CA THR A 404 22.34 -10.40 11.43
C THR A 404 21.37 -11.55 11.20
N ASP A 405 21.41 -12.21 10.04
CA ASP A 405 20.48 -13.29 9.65
C ASP A 405 19.01 -12.86 9.84
N GLY A 406 18.69 -11.63 9.41
CA GLY A 406 17.36 -11.03 9.54
C GLY A 406 16.90 -10.65 10.95
N ARG A 407 17.71 -10.89 11.99
CA ARG A 407 17.32 -10.65 13.40
C ARG A 407 17.01 -9.19 13.71
N LEU A 408 17.74 -8.26 13.08
CA LEU A 408 17.44 -6.84 13.25
C LEU A 408 16.11 -6.46 12.58
N GLY A 409 15.78 -7.07 11.44
CA GLY A 409 14.48 -6.92 10.79
C GLY A 409 13.31 -7.39 11.67
N GLU A 410 13.47 -8.51 12.39
CA GLU A 410 12.46 -8.97 13.37
C GLU A 410 12.23 -7.98 14.53
N SER A 411 13.23 -7.14 14.81
CA SER A 411 13.25 -6.17 15.91
C SER A 411 13.26 -4.72 15.40
N PHE A 412 12.76 -4.47 14.18
CA PHE A 412 12.88 -3.20 13.48
C PHE A 412 12.36 -1.99 14.29
N ASP A 413 11.27 -2.17 15.06
CA ASP A 413 10.75 -1.14 15.95
C ASP A 413 11.80 -0.63 16.97
N ALA A 414 12.73 -1.48 17.40
CA ALA A 414 13.80 -1.10 18.32
C ALA A 414 15.13 -0.75 17.63
N ALA A 415 15.21 -0.91 16.31
CA ALA A 415 16.45 -0.88 15.55
C ALA A 415 16.46 0.05 14.33
N ARG A 416 15.31 0.63 13.94
CA ARG A 416 15.24 1.53 12.77
C ARG A 416 16.27 2.65 12.82
N TRP A 417 16.41 3.33 13.96
CA TRP A 417 17.39 4.40 14.13
C TRP A 417 18.82 3.92 13.80
N PHE A 418 19.16 2.68 14.15
CA PHE A 418 20.48 2.13 13.89
C PHE A 418 20.63 1.66 12.44
N HIS A 419 19.58 1.06 11.86
CA HIS A 419 19.53 0.72 10.43
C HIS A 419 19.82 1.95 9.57
N GLU A 420 18.99 2.98 9.72
CA GLU A 420 19.12 4.21 8.94
C GLU A 420 20.39 4.97 9.32
N GLY A 421 20.74 4.99 10.61
CA GLY A 421 21.92 5.67 11.12
C GLY A 421 23.24 5.11 10.63
N LEU A 422 23.40 3.78 10.62
CA LEU A 422 24.62 3.14 10.11
C LEU A 422 24.74 3.33 8.59
N ALA A 423 23.64 3.19 7.86
CA ALA A 423 23.62 3.45 6.42
C ALA A 423 23.98 4.90 6.10
N SER A 424 23.42 5.88 6.83
CA SER A 424 23.82 7.29 6.72
C SER A 424 25.28 7.53 7.13
N TYR A 425 25.80 6.83 8.14
CA TYR A 425 27.21 6.94 8.53
C TYR A 425 28.14 6.50 7.41
N VAL A 426 27.87 5.35 6.80
CA VAL A 426 28.62 4.85 5.64
C VAL A 426 28.50 5.80 4.45
N GLU A 427 27.29 6.27 4.16
CA GLU A 427 26.99 7.23 3.10
C GLU A 427 27.85 8.49 3.21
N PHE A 428 27.87 9.15 4.38
CA PHE A 428 28.66 10.37 4.57
C PHE A 428 30.15 10.13 4.71
N ARG A 429 30.56 9.01 5.29
CA ARG A 429 31.97 8.73 5.50
C ARG A 429 32.71 8.41 4.22
N PHE A 430 32.08 7.69 3.29
CA PHE A 430 32.77 7.14 2.12
C PHE A 430 32.31 7.72 0.79
N PHE A 431 31.07 8.23 0.70
CA PHE A 431 30.43 8.52 -0.59
C PHE A 431 29.86 9.93 -0.71
N ARG A 432 29.92 10.76 0.33
CA ARG A 432 29.54 12.18 0.29
C ARG A 432 30.60 13.09 0.90
N ASP A 433 30.55 14.33 0.46
CA ASP A 433 31.32 15.43 1.06
C ASP A 433 30.69 15.86 2.40
N ASP A 434 31.50 16.46 3.28
CA ASP A 434 31.18 16.77 4.69
C ASP A 434 29.98 17.75 4.86
N SER A 435 29.56 18.42 3.79
CA SER A 435 28.41 19.31 3.75
C SER A 435 27.09 18.59 4.08
N GLY A 436 26.93 17.34 3.63
CA GLY A 436 25.73 16.55 3.92
C GLY A 436 25.63 16.13 5.39
N ALA A 437 26.77 15.77 6.01
CA ALA A 437 26.84 15.49 7.44
C ALA A 437 26.55 16.75 8.28
N THR A 438 26.95 17.93 7.79
CA THR A 438 26.65 19.23 8.41
C THR A 438 25.14 19.48 8.48
N ALA A 439 24.39 19.17 7.42
CA ALA A 439 22.92 19.30 7.43
C ALA A 439 22.27 18.38 8.49
N TYR A 440 22.75 17.14 8.63
CA TYR A 440 22.28 16.21 9.66
C TYR A 440 22.57 16.71 11.08
N ARG A 441 23.78 17.26 11.29
CA ARG A 441 24.19 17.86 12.57
C ARG A 441 23.34 19.07 12.94
N ARG A 442 23.07 19.98 11.99
CA ARG A 442 22.15 21.11 12.17
C ARG A 442 20.74 20.66 12.54
N TRP A 443 20.24 19.66 11.83
CA TRP A 443 18.89 19.13 12.05
C TRP A 443 18.73 18.56 13.46
N ILE A 444 19.63 17.67 13.89
CA ILE A 444 19.55 17.10 15.23
C ILE A 444 19.81 18.14 16.32
N ALA A 445 20.66 19.15 16.07
CA ALA A 445 20.89 20.24 17.01
C ALA A 445 19.59 21.04 17.25
N LEU A 446 18.85 21.39 16.20
CA LEU A 446 17.56 22.07 16.34
C LEU A 446 16.55 21.20 17.10
N ALA A 447 16.44 19.93 16.74
CA ALA A 447 15.53 19.00 17.43
C ALA A 447 15.87 18.88 18.92
N ALA A 448 17.17 18.85 19.26
CA ALA A 448 17.66 18.76 20.64
C ALA A 448 17.60 20.10 21.41
N GLN A 449 17.48 21.24 20.72
CA GLN A 449 17.27 22.54 21.36
C GLN A 449 15.89 22.65 21.98
N TRP A 450 14.85 22.18 21.29
CA TRP A 450 13.48 22.20 21.80
C TRP A 450 13.27 21.14 22.87
N GLU A 451 13.73 19.91 22.62
CA GLU A 451 13.68 18.83 23.59
C GLU A 451 14.80 17.83 23.37
N GLU A 452 15.57 17.51 24.43
CA GLU A 452 16.73 16.60 24.35
C GLU A 452 16.36 15.26 23.71
N VAL A 453 17.09 14.87 22.65
CA VAL A 453 16.89 13.59 21.97
C VAL A 453 17.54 12.47 22.78
N GLU A 454 16.74 11.66 23.47
CA GLU A 454 17.26 10.57 24.28
C GLU A 454 17.37 9.24 23.53
N PHE A 455 18.45 8.51 23.80
CA PHE A 455 18.60 7.12 23.34
C PHE A 455 17.43 6.21 23.78
N SER A 456 16.87 6.45 24.97
CA SER A 456 15.69 5.73 25.50
C SER A 456 14.50 5.79 24.54
N GLU A 457 14.34 6.93 23.87
CA GLU A 457 13.25 7.16 22.93
C GLU A 457 13.54 6.50 21.58
N MET A 458 14.79 6.58 21.10
CA MET A 458 15.20 6.04 19.80
C MET A 458 14.96 4.54 19.67
N VAL A 459 15.13 3.78 20.76
CA VAL A 459 14.91 2.31 20.79
C VAL A 459 13.42 1.91 20.81
N HIS A 460 12.50 2.86 20.65
CA HIS A 460 11.06 2.69 20.54
C HIS A 460 10.50 3.51 19.37
N ASN A 461 10.63 2.98 18.14
CA ASN A 461 10.33 3.71 16.90
C ASN A 461 8.91 4.27 16.84
N GLU A 462 7.90 3.54 17.32
CA GLU A 462 6.52 4.05 17.36
C GLU A 462 6.40 5.32 18.22
N THR A 463 6.97 5.29 19.42
CA THR A 463 6.97 6.46 20.33
C THR A 463 7.80 7.59 19.75
N PHE A 464 8.99 7.28 19.23
CA PHE A 464 9.90 8.26 18.62
C PHE A 464 9.25 8.96 17.42
N SER A 465 8.65 8.21 16.51
CA SER A 465 8.00 8.73 15.31
C SER A 465 6.70 9.49 15.60
N THR A 466 6.02 9.19 16.71
CA THR A 466 4.82 9.93 17.13
C THR A 466 5.18 11.26 17.78
N LYS A 467 6.25 11.27 18.59
CA LYS A 467 6.71 12.45 19.31
C LYS A 467 7.46 13.42 18.41
N ARG A 468 8.33 12.90 17.54
CA ARG A 468 9.27 13.67 16.71
C ARG A 468 8.99 13.47 15.22
N ASP A 469 9.84 14.03 14.37
CA ASP A 469 9.81 13.70 12.95
C ASP A 469 10.29 12.25 12.73
N PRO A 470 9.55 11.39 11.99
CA PRO A 470 9.98 10.02 11.71
C PRO A 470 11.35 9.91 11.02
N PHE A 471 11.77 10.93 10.27
CA PHE A 471 13.06 10.98 9.60
C PHE A 471 14.19 11.46 10.52
N LEU A 472 13.90 11.94 11.73
CA LEU A 472 14.94 12.24 12.73
C LEU A 472 15.73 10.97 13.13
N ALA A 473 15.20 9.78 12.83
CA ALA A 473 15.89 8.50 13.03
C ALA A 473 17.24 8.43 12.28
N TYR A 474 17.34 9.09 11.11
CA TYR A 474 18.56 9.14 10.30
C TYR A 474 19.68 9.95 10.99
N PRO A 475 19.51 11.25 11.30
CA PRO A 475 20.57 12.03 11.95
C PRO A 475 20.83 11.58 13.39
N ALA A 476 19.81 11.14 14.14
CA ALA A 476 20.01 10.60 15.49
C ALA A 476 20.81 9.30 15.46
N GLY A 477 20.50 8.41 14.52
CA GLY A 477 21.26 7.19 14.31
C GLY A 477 22.68 7.44 13.85
N TYR A 478 22.88 8.35 12.89
CA TYR A 478 24.20 8.77 12.41
C TYR A 478 25.09 9.22 13.57
N LEU A 479 24.60 10.13 14.42
CA LEU A 479 25.37 10.66 15.54
C LEU A 479 25.69 9.59 16.59
N TRP A 480 24.77 8.64 16.81
CA TRP A 480 25.00 7.52 17.71
C TRP A 480 26.07 6.55 17.16
N VAL A 481 26.04 6.24 15.86
CA VAL A 481 27.07 5.41 15.21
C VAL A 481 28.42 6.12 15.23
N ASP A 482 28.47 7.44 14.99
CA ASP A 482 29.70 8.22 15.15
C ASP A 482 30.23 8.13 16.60
N SER A 483 29.34 8.18 17.59
CA SER A 483 29.70 8.00 19.00
C SER A 483 30.27 6.60 19.28
N LEU A 484 29.69 5.55 18.70
CA LEU A 484 30.19 4.19 18.81
C LEU A 484 31.62 4.10 18.27
N VAL A 485 31.87 4.65 17.07
CA VAL A 485 33.18 4.66 16.42
C VAL A 485 34.20 5.47 17.21
N ARG A 486 33.82 6.65 17.74
CA ARG A 486 34.73 7.47 18.58
C ARG A 486 35.15 6.77 19.86
N VAL A 487 34.26 6.00 20.47
CA VAL A 487 34.52 5.34 21.76
C VAL A 487 35.29 4.03 21.58
N TYR A 488 34.96 3.23 20.56
CA TYR A 488 35.47 1.86 20.40
C TYR A 488 36.30 1.61 19.14
N GLY A 489 36.42 2.59 18.25
CA GLY A 489 37.19 2.50 17.01
C GLY A 489 36.37 2.16 15.77
N ASP A 490 37.02 2.20 14.61
CA ASP A 490 36.40 2.00 13.29
C ASP A 490 35.75 0.63 13.10
N ASP A 491 36.26 -0.41 13.77
CA ASP A 491 35.74 -1.78 13.66
C ASP A 491 34.52 -2.03 14.57
N ALA A 492 34.11 -1.04 15.36
CA ALA A 492 33.04 -1.18 16.33
C ALA A 492 31.66 -1.48 15.72
N PRO A 493 31.24 -0.85 14.61
CA PRO A 493 29.98 -1.21 13.94
C PRO A 493 29.96 -2.68 13.52
N ALA A 494 31.00 -3.17 12.85
CA ALA A 494 31.11 -4.58 12.44
C ALA A 494 31.04 -5.55 13.63
N LYS A 495 31.77 -5.27 14.72
CA LYS A 495 31.71 -6.06 15.97
C LYS A 495 30.30 -6.08 16.57
N LEU A 496 29.63 -4.93 16.62
CA LEU A 496 28.27 -4.84 17.16
C LEU A 496 27.26 -5.63 16.32
N LEU A 497 27.37 -5.56 14.98
CA LEU A 497 26.54 -6.37 14.07
C LEU A 497 26.74 -7.86 14.27
N ARG A 498 27.99 -8.31 14.36
CA ARG A 498 28.30 -9.72 14.65
C ARG A 498 27.74 -10.15 16.01
N ALA A 499 27.77 -9.28 17.01
CA ALA A 499 27.18 -9.55 18.32
C ALA A 499 25.64 -9.64 18.27
N LEU A 500 24.97 -8.82 17.45
CA LEU A 500 23.53 -8.90 17.21
C LEU A 500 23.14 -10.20 16.44
N GLY A 501 23.93 -10.56 15.43
CA GLY A 501 23.75 -11.75 14.60
C GLY A 501 24.14 -13.08 15.25
N ARG A 502 24.78 -13.07 16.43
CA ARG A 502 25.35 -14.29 17.02
C ARG A 502 24.30 -15.39 17.24
N ARG A 503 24.58 -16.61 16.76
CA ARG A 503 23.62 -17.73 16.74
C ARG A 503 23.05 -18.08 18.12
N GLU A 504 23.89 -18.01 19.16
CA GLU A 504 23.53 -18.33 20.55
C GLU A 504 22.89 -17.16 21.31
N GLY A 505 22.73 -15.99 20.67
CA GLY A 505 22.13 -14.82 21.29
C GLY A 505 20.63 -15.00 21.57
N PRO A 506 20.09 -14.37 22.62
CA PRO A 506 18.67 -14.41 22.95
C PRO A 506 17.80 -13.86 21.81
N ARG A 507 16.72 -14.57 21.46
CA ARG A 507 15.77 -14.15 20.43
C ARG A 507 14.69 -13.25 21.03
N LYS A 508 14.16 -12.32 20.23
CA LYS A 508 13.02 -11.43 20.56
C LYS A 508 13.28 -10.40 21.68
N LEU A 509 14.54 -10.08 21.99
CA LEU A 509 14.82 -8.90 22.81
C LEU A 509 14.39 -7.64 22.07
N ARG A 510 13.87 -6.65 22.81
CA ARG A 510 13.39 -5.37 22.27
C ARG A 510 13.89 -4.20 23.11
N GLY A 511 13.83 -3.00 22.54
CA GLY A 511 14.22 -1.76 23.20
C GLY A 511 15.63 -1.83 23.79
N LEU A 512 15.81 -1.25 24.98
CA LEU A 512 17.12 -1.23 25.66
C LEU A 512 17.71 -2.62 25.95
N ALA A 513 16.89 -3.66 26.13
CA ALA A 513 17.40 -4.98 26.46
C ALA A 513 18.21 -5.59 25.31
N LEU A 514 17.76 -5.37 24.07
CA LEU A 514 18.48 -5.79 22.85
C LEU A 514 19.86 -5.15 22.79
N TRP A 515 19.93 -3.83 22.96
CA TRP A 515 21.16 -3.05 22.84
C TRP A 515 22.15 -3.33 23.95
N ARG A 516 21.67 -3.56 25.18
CA ARG A 516 22.53 -3.99 26.30
C ARG A 516 23.18 -5.34 26.03
N ASP A 517 22.38 -6.32 25.60
CA ASP A 517 22.88 -7.65 25.28
C ASP A 517 23.90 -7.62 24.13
N ALA A 518 23.60 -6.88 23.06
CA ALA A 518 24.50 -6.72 21.92
C ALA A 518 25.82 -6.04 22.30
N CYS A 519 25.77 -4.93 23.05
CA CYS A 519 26.97 -4.24 23.51
C CYS A 519 27.82 -5.15 24.42
N LEU A 520 27.19 -5.83 25.39
CA LEU A 520 27.89 -6.76 26.27
C LEU A 520 28.59 -7.89 25.49
N ALA A 521 27.93 -8.45 24.48
CA ALA A 521 28.51 -9.49 23.64
C ALA A 521 29.62 -8.98 22.69
N ALA A 522 29.62 -7.69 22.38
CA ALA A 522 30.69 -7.01 21.65
C ALA A 522 31.83 -6.50 22.54
N ASP A 523 31.79 -6.76 23.86
CA ASP A 523 32.69 -6.21 24.88
C ASP A 523 32.63 -4.66 24.99
N PHE A 524 31.44 -4.11 24.75
CA PHE A 524 31.14 -2.68 24.83
C PHE A 524 30.29 -2.35 26.06
N ASP A 525 30.67 -1.28 26.75
CA ASP A 525 29.82 -0.57 27.71
C ASP A 525 28.91 0.43 26.96
N LEU A 526 27.61 0.12 26.93
CA LEU A 526 26.58 0.94 26.31
C LEU A 526 26.51 2.34 26.93
N GLU A 527 26.76 2.49 28.24
CA GLU A 527 26.69 3.80 28.89
C GLU A 527 27.80 4.74 28.41
N ARG A 528 28.96 4.22 28.01
CA ARG A 528 30.02 5.05 27.42
C ARG A 528 29.58 5.63 26.08
N VAL A 529 28.97 4.83 25.21
CA VAL A 529 28.41 5.31 23.93
C VAL A 529 27.32 6.34 24.17
N ARG A 530 26.39 6.06 25.10
CA ARG A 530 25.32 7.01 25.46
C ARG A 530 25.86 8.33 26.02
N SER A 531 26.95 8.27 26.79
CA SER A 531 27.59 9.46 27.37
C SER A 531 28.26 10.30 26.29
N ASP A 532 28.94 9.66 25.35
CA ASP A 532 29.53 10.36 24.20
C ASP A 532 28.45 10.98 23.31
N PHE A 533 27.38 10.24 22.99
CA PHE A 533 26.25 10.74 22.22
C PHE A 533 25.62 11.99 22.85
N ARG A 534 25.37 11.99 24.16
CA ARG A 534 24.84 13.17 24.87
C ARG A 534 25.80 14.35 24.83
N ARG A 535 27.11 14.08 24.97
CA ARG A 535 28.14 15.11 24.85
C ARG A 535 28.13 15.72 23.45
N GLN A 536 28.11 14.90 22.40
CA GLN A 536 28.05 15.39 21.03
C GLN A 536 26.78 16.20 20.77
N LEU A 537 25.62 15.77 21.28
CA LEU A 537 24.40 16.57 21.20
C LEU A 537 24.53 17.93 21.90
N ALA A 538 25.16 17.98 23.07
CA ALA A 538 25.40 19.23 23.79
C ALA A 538 26.35 20.15 23.00
N ASP A 539 27.43 19.61 22.45
CA ASP A 539 28.39 20.35 21.64
C ASP A 539 27.72 20.92 20.38
N LEU A 540 26.89 20.13 19.70
CA LEU A 540 26.12 20.57 18.52
C LEU A 540 25.10 21.66 18.87
N ARG A 541 24.45 21.57 20.03
CA ARG A 541 23.52 22.62 20.49
C ARG A 541 24.24 23.93 20.76
N GLU A 542 25.47 23.87 21.28
CA GLU A 542 26.30 25.07 21.47
C GLU A 542 26.78 25.62 20.12
N GLU A 543 27.29 24.76 19.23
CA GLU A 543 27.77 25.13 17.90
C GLU A 543 26.68 25.80 17.04
N TYR A 544 25.46 25.28 17.09
CA TYR A 544 24.32 25.77 16.30
C TYR A 544 23.35 26.68 17.08
N ALA A 545 23.70 27.12 18.29
CA ALA A 545 22.80 27.89 19.15
C ALA A 545 22.20 29.13 18.44
N ASP A 546 23.02 29.90 17.73
CA ASP A 546 22.58 31.10 17.02
C ASP A 546 21.67 30.77 15.83
N ALA A 547 22.02 29.72 15.07
CA ALA A 547 21.22 29.28 13.92
C ALA A 547 19.89 28.68 14.36
N SER A 548 19.86 27.93 15.46
CA SER A 548 18.66 27.29 15.98
C SER A 548 17.75 28.28 16.74
N GLN A 549 18.29 29.39 17.28
CA GLN A 549 17.47 30.51 17.80
C GLN A 549 16.61 31.18 16.73
N ALA A 550 17.01 31.13 15.45
CA ALA A 550 16.21 31.64 14.35
C ALA A 550 14.92 30.84 14.11
N PHE A 551 14.83 29.61 14.63
CA PHE A 551 13.71 28.70 14.46
C PHE A 551 12.98 28.49 15.80
N PRO A 552 12.04 29.38 16.16
CA PRO A 552 11.32 29.27 17.42
C PRO A 552 10.44 28.01 17.45
N GLU A 553 10.36 27.38 18.61
CA GLU A 553 9.35 26.36 18.85
C GLU A 553 7.97 27.00 18.99
N ILE A 554 6.99 26.46 18.28
CA ILE A 554 5.61 26.95 18.38
C ILE A 554 4.81 26.00 19.24
N THR A 555 4.48 26.45 20.46
CA THR A 555 3.82 25.65 21.49
C THR A 555 2.36 26.04 21.72
N ALA A 556 1.86 27.05 21.01
CA ALA A 556 0.51 27.59 21.17
C ALA A 556 -0.10 28.03 19.84
N GLY A 557 -1.43 28.18 19.81
CA GLY A 557 -2.19 28.57 18.65
C GLY A 557 -3.65 28.13 18.75
N ASP A 558 -4.45 28.58 17.79
CA ASP A 558 -5.88 28.31 17.70
C ASP A 558 -6.22 27.58 16.39
N ALA A 559 -7.34 26.87 16.38
CA ALA A 559 -7.91 26.29 15.17
C ALA A 559 -9.40 26.58 15.09
N PHE A 560 -9.89 26.90 13.90
CA PHE A 560 -11.31 27.14 13.65
C PHE A 560 -11.76 26.56 12.31
N ARG A 561 -13.05 26.29 12.20
CA ARG A 561 -13.68 25.79 10.98
C ARG A 561 -14.08 26.96 10.08
N ARG A 562 -13.70 26.90 8.80
CA ARG A 562 -14.10 27.88 7.78
C ARG A 562 -14.57 27.14 6.54
N GLY A 563 -15.89 26.90 6.46
CA GLY A 563 -16.48 26.12 5.37
C GLY A 563 -16.05 24.65 5.41
N ASP A 564 -15.41 24.19 4.35
CA ASP A 564 -14.91 22.82 4.18
C ASP A 564 -13.46 22.64 4.68
N LYS A 565 -12.88 23.66 5.33
CA LYS A 565 -11.51 23.65 5.85
C LYS A 565 -11.45 23.89 7.35
N ILE A 566 -10.43 23.32 7.97
CA ILE A 566 -9.94 23.77 9.28
C ILE A 566 -8.76 24.69 9.02
N VAL A 567 -8.80 25.87 9.60
CA VAL A 567 -7.74 26.87 9.56
C VAL A 567 -7.05 26.89 10.92
N ILE A 568 -5.72 26.84 10.91
CA ILE A 568 -4.87 26.83 12.10
C ILE A 568 -4.07 28.12 12.10
N HIS A 569 -4.12 28.86 13.20
CA HIS A 569 -3.34 30.05 13.46
C HIS A 569 -2.38 29.80 14.64
N PRO A 570 -1.12 29.46 14.36
CA PRO A 570 -0.12 29.31 15.40
C PRO A 570 0.24 30.68 16.00
N GLU A 571 0.57 30.71 17.29
CA GLU A 571 1.09 31.91 17.96
C GLU A 571 2.57 32.06 17.66
N PHE A 572 2.90 32.85 16.62
CA PHE A 572 4.28 33.15 16.28
C PHE A 572 4.88 34.26 17.14
N PRO A 573 6.17 34.18 17.52
CA PRO A 573 6.88 35.30 18.16
C PRO A 573 6.95 36.53 17.26
N ASP A 574 6.92 37.71 17.85
CA ASP A 574 7.08 38.97 17.12
C ASP A 574 8.39 39.00 16.31
N GLY A 575 8.29 39.35 15.03
CA GLY A 575 9.45 39.47 14.15
C GLY A 575 10.06 38.15 13.69
N TRP A 576 9.44 37.00 13.94
CA TRP A 576 9.97 35.67 13.57
C TRP A 576 10.50 35.59 12.13
N LYS A 577 9.78 36.19 11.17
CA LYS A 577 10.16 36.20 9.75
C LYS A 577 11.50 36.88 9.48
N SER A 578 11.85 37.91 10.24
CA SER A 578 13.10 38.66 10.06
C SER A 578 14.33 37.91 10.56
N HIS A 579 14.13 36.81 11.30
CA HIS A 579 15.20 35.98 11.84
C HIS A 579 15.45 34.74 10.98
N LEU A 580 14.55 34.39 10.06
CA LEU A 580 14.70 33.20 9.23
C LEU A 580 15.76 33.39 8.15
N PRO A 581 16.61 32.36 7.92
CA PRO A 581 17.54 32.38 6.80
C PRO A 581 16.80 32.27 5.46
N ASP A 582 17.44 32.78 4.40
CA ASP A 582 16.92 32.70 3.04
C ASP A 582 16.69 31.23 2.62
N GLY A 583 15.50 30.94 2.08
CA GLY A 583 15.12 29.60 1.65
C GLY A 583 14.56 28.69 2.76
N ALA A 584 14.38 29.21 3.97
CA ALA A 584 13.65 28.50 5.02
C ALA A 584 12.16 28.35 4.66
N GLU A 585 11.62 27.14 4.80
CA GLU A 585 10.19 26.86 4.61
C GLU A 585 9.56 26.45 5.95
N ILE A 586 8.29 26.78 6.11
CA ILE A 586 7.50 26.40 7.27
C ILE A 586 6.33 25.53 6.84
N LEU A 587 6.11 24.46 7.60
CA LEU A 587 5.11 23.44 7.35
C LEU A 587 4.30 23.21 8.61
N CYS A 588 3.01 22.97 8.48
CA CYS A 588 2.16 22.51 9.57
C CYS A 588 1.75 21.07 9.27
N ARG A 589 1.94 20.18 10.25
CA ARG A 589 1.32 18.85 10.22
C ARG A 589 0.22 18.77 11.26
N VAL A 590 -0.87 18.13 10.89
CA VAL A 590 -2.11 18.08 11.68
C VAL A 590 -2.53 16.63 11.86
N ARG A 591 -2.87 16.27 13.09
CA ARG A 591 -3.39 14.94 13.45
C ARG A 591 -4.80 15.05 14.03
N PRO A 592 -5.70 14.10 13.71
CA PRO A 592 -7.07 14.13 14.22
C PRO A 592 -7.21 13.76 15.70
N ARG A 593 -6.20 13.12 16.28
CA ARG A 593 -6.16 12.69 17.70
C ARG A 593 -4.72 12.41 18.14
N ALA A 594 -4.48 12.37 19.45
CA ALA A 594 -3.15 12.22 20.03
C ALA A 594 -2.43 10.92 19.64
N ASP A 595 -3.18 9.85 19.38
CA ASP A 595 -2.69 8.52 19.01
C ASP A 595 -2.86 8.22 17.51
N ALA A 596 -3.08 9.24 16.67
CA ALA A 596 -3.21 9.07 15.23
C ALA A 596 -1.88 8.62 14.60
N ARG A 597 -1.93 7.62 13.71
CA ARG A 597 -0.75 7.12 13.01
C ARG A 597 -0.27 8.14 11.96
N PRO A 598 1.02 8.15 11.57
CA PRO A 598 1.56 9.09 10.60
C PRO A 598 0.82 9.16 9.25
N THR A 599 0.19 8.06 8.82
CA THR A 599 -0.63 8.00 7.59
C THR A 599 -1.93 8.80 7.68
N GLU A 600 -2.42 9.07 8.89
CA GLU A 600 -3.61 9.85 9.15
C GLU A 600 -3.31 11.36 9.21
N TRP A 601 -2.03 11.75 9.22
CA TRP A 601 -1.63 13.14 9.31
C TRP A 601 -1.87 13.88 7.99
N ARG A 602 -2.08 15.19 8.07
CA ARG A 602 -2.17 16.09 6.92
C ARG A 602 -1.12 17.15 7.03
N TYR A 603 -0.52 17.50 5.90
CA TYR A 603 0.49 18.54 5.81
C TYR A 603 -0.08 19.75 5.08
N SER A 604 0.29 20.94 5.52
CA SER A 604 -0.11 22.21 4.92
C SER A 604 1.08 23.15 4.95
N GLY A 605 1.32 23.85 3.84
CA GLY A 605 2.28 24.96 3.80
C GLY A 605 1.66 26.24 4.35
N LEU A 606 2.50 27.25 4.62
CA LEU A 606 2.03 28.56 5.07
C LEU A 606 1.13 29.19 4.01
N GLY A 607 -0.10 29.50 4.41
CA GLY A 607 -1.08 30.22 3.61
C GLY A 607 -1.06 31.73 3.88
N GLU A 608 -2.12 32.39 3.41
CA GLU A 608 -2.37 33.81 3.70
C GLU A 608 -2.58 34.02 5.20
N GLU A 609 -2.27 35.23 5.69
CA GLU A 609 -2.46 35.64 7.10
C GLU A 609 -1.73 34.75 8.12
N GLU A 610 -0.60 34.15 7.74
CA GLU A 610 0.20 33.26 8.60
C GLU A 610 -0.58 32.04 9.12
N SER A 611 -1.54 31.57 8.33
CA SER A 611 -2.42 30.45 8.66
C SER A 611 -2.09 29.19 7.87
N PHE A 612 -2.51 28.04 8.39
CA PHE A 612 -2.43 26.75 7.70
C PHE A 612 -3.83 26.19 7.50
N SER A 613 -4.07 25.51 6.38
CA SER A 613 -5.41 24.95 6.11
C SER A 613 -5.37 23.49 5.70
N VAL A 614 -6.29 22.72 6.27
CA VAL A 614 -6.47 21.30 5.97
C VAL A 614 -7.96 21.00 5.73
N PRO A 615 -8.32 20.00 4.90
CA PRO A 615 -9.73 19.66 4.65
C PRO A 615 -10.44 19.21 5.92
N ALA A 616 -11.55 19.85 6.29
CA ALA A 616 -12.32 19.55 7.50
C ALA A 616 -12.89 18.13 7.50
N ILE A 617 -13.11 17.54 6.32
CA ILE A 617 -13.57 16.14 6.19
C ILE A 617 -12.57 15.13 6.77
N SER A 618 -11.29 15.49 6.88
CA SER A 618 -10.27 14.65 7.52
C SER A 618 -10.30 14.72 9.06
N PHE A 619 -11.13 15.61 9.64
CA PHE A 619 -11.12 15.95 11.06
C PHE A 619 -12.55 16.12 11.60
N LEU A 620 -13.20 15.00 11.89
CA LEU A 620 -14.60 14.95 12.34
C LEU A 620 -14.77 15.29 13.83
N LYS A 621 -13.69 15.25 14.62
CA LYS A 621 -13.71 15.57 16.06
C LYS A 621 -13.40 17.04 16.28
N PRO A 622 -13.95 17.64 17.35
CA PRO A 622 -13.66 19.02 17.69
C PRO A 622 -12.25 19.22 18.24
N ALA A 623 -11.53 18.17 18.67
CA ALA A 623 -10.15 18.29 19.13
C ALA A 623 -9.18 17.76 18.07
N ILE A 624 -8.13 18.52 17.77
CA ILE A 624 -7.05 18.14 16.86
C ILE A 624 -5.70 18.45 17.50
N GLY A 625 -4.64 17.83 16.99
CA GLY A 625 -3.27 18.23 17.30
C GLY A 625 -2.62 18.85 16.06
N PHE A 626 -1.83 19.91 16.23
CA PHE A 626 -0.97 20.42 15.17
C PHE A 626 0.49 20.55 15.65
N GLN A 627 1.42 20.49 14.71
CA GLN A 627 2.84 20.73 14.91
C GLN A 627 3.34 21.65 13.80
N ILE A 628 4.13 22.64 14.18
CA ILE A 628 4.84 23.48 13.24
C ILE A 628 6.24 22.93 13.07
N GLY A 629 6.64 22.79 11.81
CA GLY A 629 7.92 22.30 11.40
C GLY A 629 8.65 23.27 10.50
N TRP A 630 9.97 23.27 10.64
CA TRP A 630 10.87 24.16 9.93
C TRP A 630 11.78 23.36 9.02
N LYS A 631 11.86 23.77 7.75
CA LYS A 631 12.84 23.28 6.80
C LYS A 631 13.88 24.39 6.63
N MET A 632 15.11 24.12 7.07
CA MET A 632 16.14 25.16 7.23
C MET A 632 16.67 25.74 5.90
N GLU A 633 16.64 24.94 4.84
CA GLU A 633 17.17 25.28 3.51
C GLU A 633 16.26 24.66 2.45
N ALA A 634 16.17 25.25 1.25
CA ALA A 634 15.36 24.75 0.15
C ALA A 634 15.69 23.29 -0.23
N ASP A 635 16.97 22.90 -0.07
CA ASP A 635 17.49 21.56 -0.34
C ASP A 635 17.46 20.62 0.88
N SER A 636 17.05 21.09 2.05
CA SER A 636 16.86 20.20 3.20
C SER A 636 15.73 19.23 2.89
N ARG A 637 16.06 17.93 2.82
CA ARG A 637 15.08 16.89 2.43
C ARG A 637 13.88 16.80 3.37
N PHE A 638 14.03 17.23 4.63
CA PHE A 638 13.03 17.01 5.66
C PHE A 638 12.91 18.19 6.64
N PRO A 639 11.70 18.44 7.17
CA PRO A 639 11.45 19.44 8.21
C PRO A 639 11.74 18.94 9.64
N VAL A 640 11.95 19.87 10.56
CA VAL A 640 12.08 19.63 12.01
C VAL A 640 10.81 20.10 12.70
N PHE A 641 10.04 19.20 13.30
CA PHE A 641 8.79 19.54 14.01
C PHE A 641 9.03 19.70 15.52
N GLY A 642 8.43 20.75 16.11
CA GLY A 642 8.38 20.97 17.57
C GLY A 642 7.32 20.11 18.25
N GLU A 643 6.93 20.42 19.48
CA GLU A 643 5.90 19.67 20.22
C GLU A 643 4.47 19.76 19.66
N TRP A 644 3.66 18.74 19.94
CA TRP A 644 2.24 18.73 19.55
C TRP A 644 1.40 19.69 20.38
N VAL A 645 0.82 20.67 19.72
CA VAL A 645 -0.18 21.58 20.28
C VAL A 645 -1.56 20.97 20.08
N ASN A 646 -2.25 20.64 21.17
CA ASN A 646 -3.61 20.11 21.11
C ASN A 646 -4.62 21.23 21.32
N VAL A 647 -5.52 21.40 20.35
CA VAL A 647 -6.50 22.49 20.33
C VAL A 647 -7.91 21.98 20.07
N THR A 648 -8.89 22.75 20.53
CA THR A 648 -10.30 22.53 20.17
C THR A 648 -10.65 23.46 19.00
N VAL A 649 -11.07 22.87 17.89
CA VAL A 649 -11.56 23.54 16.70
C VAL A 649 -12.87 24.25 17.04
N SER A 650 -12.85 25.57 17.04
CA SER A 650 -14.04 26.40 17.13
C SER A 650 -14.79 26.46 15.79
N GLU A 651 -16.10 26.75 15.84
CA GLU A 651 -16.95 26.95 14.66
C GLU A 651 -16.81 28.35 14.06
#